data_AF-A0A8K0QZ24-F1
#
_entry.id   AF-A0A8K0QZ24-F1
#
_cell.length_a   1.000
_cell.length_b   1.000
_cell.length_c   1.000
_cell.angle_alpha   90.00
_cell.angle_beta   90.00
_cell.angle_gamma   90.00
#
_symmetry.space_group_name_H-M   'P 1'
#
loop_
_entity.id
_entity.type
_entity.pdbx_description
1 polymer ?
#
loop_
_entity_poly.entity_id
_entity_poly.type
_entity_poly.pdbx_seq_one_letter_code
_entity_poly.pdbx_strand_id
1 'polypeptide(L)'
;MSYLFQHSSVGSLIRYATKGNLSFSRATGKPISESSSTDDISPPTNEDTVFGKELKQYQTSLVDWSGPEDPSNPQNWPFSQKILITVLISFYTFAVYVGSSIYTSSQESVQEIFHRSHIEGSLGLALYVLGYGVGCLLFSPLSEIPAIGRNPPYAISGFLFVILCIPTALVNNYEGLMILRFLLGFMASPCLATAGASPALGPTLSSYAVRDLGWRFSSWELMIIAGPVYLLMILFMPETSGPTILYYKAKRLREETGNHNLMSDSERKQKNIKVGTLLFDALIKPWEINAFDPAILFTTVYMGLIYGIYYSFFESLPLVYPVMYGFSAESTGLIFLCVAPAALLAFTVHVIYLKFRVFPRLNNGTFGEVENHLIAGMVASPLIPIGLFIYAWTARPSIHWMAPTFGLSLAIFAMYFIVQSIFLYLPNIYPKYAASIFAANSLARSLLAVASVLFSRPMFQGIGIDGGLQILRLSSTATIAIMSAKDKVITLITGANGGIGFELAYQLLAEASNIVLLGSRSLEKGEAAVKDLQSRNLPGTVELVQIDVTSDESIEKAVKQHFSTNTSTSLDALVNNAAIGDALKDLPLSTRLQKHFETNTTGPAVTVDLFAPLLALSPHTPRIINVTSGAGSIAIRSDFTSPFASLKAVPYRTSKAALNMLTVCQAYEYREKGWIVVAFCPGFTESNLGPTNKEEFGAQPTKGCREWEIFEWG
;
A
#
# COMPACT_ATOMS: atom_id res chain seq x y z
N MET A 1 30.61 -2.91 -16.52
CA MET A 1 30.47 -4.19 -17.23
C MET A 1 31.07 -5.36 -16.45
N SER A 2 32.41 -5.45 -16.30
CA SER A 2 33.08 -6.52 -15.50
C SER A 2 32.46 -6.76 -14.11
N TYR A 3 32.18 -5.67 -13.38
CA TYR A 3 31.55 -5.72 -12.06
C TYR A 3 30.13 -6.30 -12.05
N LEU A 4 29.26 -5.86 -12.96
CA LEU A 4 27.88 -6.36 -13.07
C LEU A 4 27.87 -7.84 -13.43
N PHE A 5 28.76 -8.24 -14.33
CA PHE A 5 28.93 -9.64 -14.72
C PHE A 5 29.40 -10.52 -13.56
N GLN A 6 30.30 -10.03 -12.70
CA GLN A 6 30.75 -10.78 -11.53
C GLN A 6 29.65 -10.99 -10.47
N HIS A 7 28.66 -10.09 -10.42
CA HIS A 7 27.58 -10.09 -9.43
C HIS A 7 26.23 -10.52 -10.01
N SER A 8 26.19 -10.93 -11.27
CA SER A 8 25.00 -11.49 -11.91
C SER A 8 24.83 -12.96 -11.56
N SER A 9 23.71 -13.55 -11.98
CA SER A 9 23.45 -14.98 -11.83
C SER A 9 24.56 -15.84 -12.45
N VAL A 10 25.06 -15.45 -13.63
CA VAL A 10 26.17 -16.13 -14.32
C VAL A 10 27.48 -15.96 -13.55
N GLY A 11 27.81 -14.75 -13.10
CA GLY A 11 29.01 -14.52 -12.28
C GLY A 11 29.01 -15.31 -10.99
N SER A 12 27.84 -15.47 -10.37
CA SER A 12 27.64 -16.26 -9.16
C SER A 12 27.84 -17.75 -9.41
N LEU A 13 27.32 -18.27 -10.53
CA LEU A 13 27.53 -19.65 -10.98
C LEU A 13 29.01 -19.95 -11.26
N ILE A 14 29.70 -19.04 -11.95
CA ILE A 14 31.14 -19.15 -12.23
C ILE A 14 31.93 -19.15 -10.92
N ARG A 15 31.60 -18.29 -9.95
CA ARG A 15 32.24 -18.30 -8.62
C ARG A 15 31.99 -19.60 -7.87
N TYR A 16 30.78 -20.13 -7.91
CA TYR A 16 30.46 -21.42 -7.29
C TYR A 16 31.30 -22.55 -7.91
N ALA A 17 31.33 -22.63 -9.23
CA ALA A 17 32.10 -23.64 -9.96
C ALA A 17 33.62 -23.53 -9.74
N THR A 18 34.14 -22.32 -9.48
CA THR A 18 35.59 -22.08 -9.33
C THR A 18 36.07 -22.06 -7.88
N LYS A 19 35.21 -21.73 -6.90
CA LYS A 19 35.60 -21.51 -5.49
C LYS A 19 34.75 -22.26 -4.48
N GLY A 20 33.75 -23.05 -4.89
CA GLY A 20 32.88 -23.83 -4.01
C GLY A 20 31.85 -23.03 -3.20
N ASN A 21 31.91 -21.69 -3.24
CA ASN A 21 31.04 -20.81 -2.45
C ASN A 21 30.08 -20.00 -3.34
N LEU A 22 28.78 -20.15 -3.07
CA LEU A 22 27.70 -19.32 -3.62
C LEU A 22 27.64 -18.02 -2.80
N SER A 23 28.28 -16.95 -3.29
CA SER A 23 28.32 -15.65 -2.61
C SER A 23 27.96 -14.51 -3.55
N PHE A 24 26.87 -13.81 -3.21
CA PHE A 24 26.34 -12.65 -3.93
C PHE A 24 26.88 -11.30 -3.41
N SER A 25 27.72 -11.32 -2.37
CA SER A 25 28.21 -10.11 -1.68
C SER A 25 29.40 -9.42 -2.38
N ARG A 26 29.46 -8.09 -2.23
CA ARG A 26 30.31 -7.14 -2.98
C ARG A 26 31.76 -6.95 -2.47
N ALA A 27 32.21 -7.58 -1.39
CA ALA A 27 33.49 -7.21 -0.78
C ALA A 27 34.69 -8.10 -1.18
N THR A 28 35.65 -7.52 -1.90
CA THR A 28 37.09 -7.86 -1.78
C THR A 28 37.75 -6.71 -1.02
N GLY A 29 37.95 -6.84 0.30
CA GLY A 29 38.57 -5.77 1.09
C GLY A 29 38.72 -6.10 2.57
N LYS A 30 39.99 -6.37 2.94
CA LYS A 30 40.65 -6.49 4.26
C LYS A 30 40.03 -7.37 5.36
N PRO A 31 40.87 -8.15 6.08
CA PRO A 31 40.45 -8.78 7.32
C PRO A 31 40.08 -7.70 8.33
N ILE A 32 39.10 -8.02 9.17
CA ILE A 32 38.57 -7.16 10.22
C ILE A 32 39.73 -6.79 11.16
N SER A 33 40.32 -5.61 10.96
CA SER A 33 40.98 -4.89 12.04
C SER A 33 39.91 -4.01 12.68
N GLU A 34 39.55 -4.36 13.91
CA GLU A 34 38.90 -3.52 14.92
C GLU A 34 38.25 -2.25 14.34
N SER A 35 36.98 -2.35 13.94
CA SER A 35 36.18 -1.18 13.62
C SER A 35 35.95 -0.40 14.91
N SER A 36 36.65 0.72 15.04
CA SER A 36 36.40 1.75 16.02
C SER A 36 34.98 2.29 15.83
N SER A 37 34.06 1.86 16.69
CA SER A 37 32.80 2.56 16.91
C SER A 37 33.10 3.82 17.72
N THR A 38 33.15 4.97 17.04
CA THR A 38 33.03 6.28 17.70
C THR A 38 31.83 6.98 17.10
N ASP A 39 30.67 6.68 17.69
CA ASP A 39 29.53 7.59 17.78
C ASP A 39 28.79 7.21 19.07
N ASP A 40 29.23 7.82 20.17
CA ASP A 40 28.63 7.73 21.49
C ASP A 40 27.31 8.51 21.51
N ILE A 41 26.19 7.80 21.38
CA ILE A 41 24.95 8.13 22.09
C ILE A 41 24.38 6.83 22.63
N SER A 42 24.86 6.41 23.80
CA SER A 42 24.27 5.34 24.59
C SER A 42 23.19 5.91 25.52
N PRO A 43 21.96 5.37 25.55
CA PRO A 43 21.05 5.64 26.65
C PRO A 43 21.64 5.01 27.93
N PRO A 44 21.47 5.62 29.12
CA PRO A 44 22.02 5.07 30.35
C PRO A 44 21.18 3.86 30.75
N THR A 45 21.57 2.69 30.27
CA THR A 45 21.07 1.40 30.79
C THR A 45 22.27 0.67 31.37
N ASN A 46 22.20 0.39 32.67
CA ASN A 46 23.25 -0.32 33.41
C ASN A 46 23.70 -1.57 32.62
N GLU A 47 24.92 -1.52 32.10
CA GLU A 47 25.51 -2.54 31.22
C GLU A 47 25.58 -3.94 31.87
N ASP A 48 25.45 -4.02 33.19
CA ASP A 48 25.50 -5.27 33.97
C ASP A 48 24.14 -5.98 34.13
N THR A 49 23.04 -5.36 33.69
CA THR A 49 21.71 -5.98 33.73
C THR A 49 21.57 -7.08 32.68
N VAL A 50 20.73 -8.09 32.94
CA VAL A 50 20.44 -9.18 31.98
C VAL A 50 19.98 -8.60 30.63
N PHE A 51 19.16 -7.55 30.66
CA PHE A 51 18.68 -6.83 29.47
C PHE A 51 19.80 -6.06 28.74
N GLY A 52 20.73 -5.43 29.48
CA GLY A 52 21.91 -4.78 28.91
C GLY A 52 22.88 -5.76 28.24
N LYS A 53 23.07 -6.94 28.84
CA LYS A 53 23.86 -8.04 28.25
C LYS A 53 23.18 -8.64 27.02
N GLU A 54 21.86 -8.82 27.05
CA GLU A 54 21.08 -9.26 25.89
C GLU A 54 21.07 -8.24 24.74
N LEU A 55 21.00 -6.93 25.02
CA LEU A 55 21.14 -5.86 24.03
C LEU A 55 22.54 -5.76 23.44
N LYS A 56 23.58 -5.91 24.26
CA LYS A 56 24.98 -5.95 23.80
C LYS A 56 25.22 -7.18 22.94
N GLN A 57 24.66 -8.34 23.32
CA GLN A 57 24.66 -9.56 22.51
C GLN A 57 23.82 -9.42 21.22
N TYR A 58 22.70 -8.67 21.28
CA TYR A 58 21.87 -8.32 20.11
C TYR A 58 22.68 -7.53 19.08
N GLN A 59 23.37 -6.47 19.52
CA GLN A 59 24.17 -5.61 18.63
C GLN A 59 25.44 -6.30 18.11
N THR A 60 26.08 -7.14 18.92
CA THR A 60 27.33 -7.84 18.50
C THR A 60 27.08 -9.07 17.61
N SER A 61 25.85 -9.60 17.56
CA SER A 61 25.50 -10.76 16.71
C SER A 61 24.74 -10.40 15.43
N LEU A 62 24.26 -9.15 15.31
CA LEU A 62 23.51 -8.69 14.15
C LEU A 62 24.43 -8.21 13.02
N VAL A 63 24.24 -8.79 11.83
CA VAL A 63 24.95 -8.37 10.62
C VAL A 63 24.10 -7.36 9.85
N ASP A 64 24.59 -6.12 9.80
CA ASP A 64 23.96 -5.01 9.07
C ASP A 64 24.95 -4.38 8.05
N TRP A 65 24.52 -3.33 7.36
CA TRP A 65 25.35 -2.49 6.51
C TRP A 65 26.52 -1.90 7.30
N SER A 66 27.68 -1.73 6.66
CA SER A 66 28.86 -1.14 7.31
C SER A 66 28.76 0.37 7.55
N GLY A 67 27.60 0.98 7.27
CA GLY A 67 27.32 2.41 7.38
C GLY A 67 26.29 2.89 6.34
N PRO A 68 25.85 4.16 6.41
CA PRO A 68 24.86 4.72 5.49
C PRO A 68 25.32 4.74 4.03
N GLU A 69 26.63 4.79 3.78
CA GLU A 69 27.25 4.80 2.45
C GLU A 69 27.77 3.42 2.00
N ASP A 70 27.31 2.32 2.61
CA ASP A 70 27.76 0.97 2.26
C ASP A 70 27.51 0.70 0.75
N PRO A 71 28.55 0.42 -0.07
CA PRO A 71 28.40 0.19 -1.50
C PRO A 71 27.65 -1.10 -1.83
N SER A 72 27.44 -1.98 -0.85
CA SER A 72 26.62 -3.18 -0.99
C SER A 72 25.12 -2.90 -0.91
N ASN A 73 24.70 -1.78 -0.34
CA ASN A 73 23.31 -1.35 -0.31
C ASN A 73 22.85 -0.90 -1.72
N PRO A 74 21.78 -1.50 -2.30
CA PRO A 74 21.22 -1.09 -3.59
C PRO A 74 20.83 0.39 -3.69
N GLN A 75 20.51 1.03 -2.57
CA GLN A 75 20.18 2.45 -2.53
C GLN A 75 21.39 3.35 -2.84
N ASN A 76 22.61 2.88 -2.61
CA ASN A 76 23.85 3.64 -2.82
C ASN A 76 24.49 3.37 -4.19
N TRP A 77 23.81 2.62 -5.07
CA TRP A 77 24.37 2.30 -6.38
C TRP A 77 24.40 3.52 -7.31
N PRO A 78 25.40 3.60 -8.21
CA PRO A 78 25.49 4.69 -9.17
C PRO A 78 24.25 4.73 -10.06
N PHE A 79 23.84 5.93 -10.43
CA PHE A 79 22.62 6.17 -11.21
C PHE A 79 22.56 5.37 -12.52
N SER A 80 23.70 5.21 -13.21
CA SER A 80 23.81 4.40 -14.42
C SER A 80 23.48 2.92 -14.19
N GLN A 81 23.85 2.38 -13.03
CA GLN A 81 23.50 1.01 -12.65
C GLN A 81 22.00 0.90 -12.36
N LYS A 82 21.42 1.86 -11.65
CA LYS A 82 19.98 1.90 -11.39
C LYS A 82 19.18 1.97 -12.70
N ILE A 83 19.58 2.84 -13.63
CA ILE A 83 18.95 2.92 -14.97
C ILE A 83 19.04 1.58 -15.70
N LEU A 84 20.23 0.97 -15.77
CA LEU A 84 20.41 -0.29 -16.49
C LEU A 84 19.46 -1.38 -15.97
N ILE A 85 19.36 -1.51 -14.64
CA ILE A 85 18.49 -2.51 -14.00
C ILE A 85 17.02 -2.21 -14.30
N THR A 86 16.60 -0.95 -14.18
CA THR A 86 15.23 -0.53 -14.51
C THR A 86 14.90 -0.84 -15.97
N VAL A 87 15.81 -0.56 -16.90
CA VAL A 87 15.64 -0.83 -18.34
C VAL A 87 15.52 -2.33 -18.59
N LEU A 88 16.37 -3.16 -17.98
CA LEU A 88 16.30 -4.62 -18.13
C LEU A 88 14.98 -5.19 -17.61
N ILE A 89 14.53 -4.75 -16.41
CA ILE A 89 13.24 -5.16 -15.85
C ILE A 89 12.09 -4.69 -16.74
N SER A 90 12.18 -3.49 -17.31
CA SER A 90 11.16 -2.96 -18.22
C SER A 90 11.05 -3.79 -19.51
N PHE A 91 12.17 -4.16 -20.11
CA PHE A 91 12.19 -5.04 -21.28
C PHE A 91 11.70 -6.45 -20.98
N TYR A 92 12.01 -6.98 -19.79
CA TYR A 92 11.49 -8.27 -19.35
C TYR A 92 9.97 -8.24 -19.16
N THR A 93 9.47 -7.22 -18.47
CA THR A 93 8.03 -6.97 -18.32
C THR A 93 7.36 -6.85 -19.68
N PHE A 94 7.98 -6.13 -20.61
CA PHE A 94 7.51 -5.98 -21.97
C PHE A 94 7.37 -7.33 -22.68
N ALA A 95 8.43 -8.17 -22.66
CA ALA A 95 8.41 -9.48 -23.31
C ALA A 95 7.31 -10.40 -22.75
N VAL A 96 7.14 -10.40 -21.42
CA VAL A 96 6.10 -11.17 -20.73
C VAL A 96 4.69 -10.69 -21.11
N TYR A 97 4.42 -9.39 -21.02
CA TYR A 97 3.09 -8.85 -21.28
C TYR A 97 2.71 -8.89 -22.77
N VAL A 98 3.68 -8.75 -23.68
CA VAL A 98 3.46 -9.01 -25.11
C VAL A 98 3.10 -10.49 -25.32
N GLY A 99 3.74 -11.40 -24.59
CA GLY A 99 3.49 -12.85 -24.70
C GLY A 99 2.05 -13.30 -24.43
N SER A 100 1.26 -12.54 -23.65
CA SER A 100 -0.16 -12.86 -23.46
C SER A 100 -0.94 -12.67 -24.76
N SER A 101 -0.80 -11.49 -25.36
CA SER A 101 -1.60 -10.98 -26.47
C SER A 101 -1.06 -11.33 -27.86
N ILE A 102 0.23 -11.68 -27.99
CA ILE A 102 0.84 -12.05 -29.28
C ILE A 102 0.13 -13.26 -29.94
N TYR A 103 -0.56 -14.06 -29.15
CA TYR A 103 -1.36 -15.19 -29.61
C TYR A 103 -2.65 -14.77 -30.34
N THR A 104 -3.21 -13.59 -30.08
CA THR A 104 -4.53 -13.21 -30.62
C THR A 104 -4.55 -13.19 -32.14
N SER A 105 -3.45 -12.83 -32.79
CA SER A 105 -3.34 -12.86 -34.25
C SER A 105 -3.34 -14.28 -34.83
N SER A 106 -3.07 -15.30 -34.01
CA SER A 106 -3.09 -16.72 -34.39
C SER A 106 -4.45 -17.39 -34.10
N GLN A 107 -5.35 -16.71 -33.39
CA GLN A 107 -6.60 -17.28 -32.87
C GLN A 107 -7.53 -17.80 -33.97
N GLU A 108 -7.64 -17.09 -35.10
CA GLU A 108 -8.47 -17.50 -36.24
C GLU A 108 -7.89 -18.74 -36.93
N SER A 109 -6.60 -18.75 -37.23
CA SER A 109 -5.93 -19.92 -37.81
C SER A 109 -5.99 -21.14 -36.89
N VAL A 110 -5.91 -20.96 -35.57
CA VAL A 110 -6.06 -22.07 -34.61
C VAL A 110 -7.47 -22.64 -34.64
N GLN A 111 -8.51 -21.80 -34.77
CA GLN A 111 -9.90 -22.28 -34.91
C GLN A 111 -10.08 -23.10 -36.18
N GLU A 112 -9.56 -22.62 -37.31
CA GLU A 112 -9.66 -23.28 -38.60
C GLU A 112 -8.90 -24.62 -38.62
N ILE A 113 -7.65 -24.63 -38.16
CA ILE A 113 -6.75 -25.80 -38.25
C ILE A 113 -7.17 -26.91 -37.29
N PHE A 114 -7.59 -26.56 -36.07
CA PHE A 114 -7.99 -27.54 -35.07
C PHE A 114 -9.50 -27.80 -35.05
N HIS A 115 -10.26 -27.17 -35.96
CA HIS A 115 -11.72 -27.27 -36.07
C HIS A 115 -12.43 -27.00 -34.74
N ARG A 116 -12.04 -25.91 -34.08
CA ARG A 116 -12.55 -25.51 -32.76
C ARG A 116 -13.42 -24.26 -32.83
N SER A 117 -14.29 -24.10 -31.85
CA SER A 117 -15.14 -22.92 -31.70
C SER A 117 -14.31 -21.66 -31.39
N HIS A 118 -14.91 -20.49 -31.58
CA HIS A 118 -14.28 -19.21 -31.23
C HIS A 118 -13.86 -19.14 -29.76
N ILE A 119 -14.71 -19.63 -28.84
CA ILE A 119 -14.43 -19.64 -27.41
C ILE A 119 -13.22 -20.53 -27.11
N GLU A 120 -13.11 -21.68 -27.76
CA GLU A 120 -11.94 -22.53 -27.66
C GLU A 120 -10.69 -21.86 -28.27
N GLY A 121 -10.84 -21.07 -29.33
CA GLY A 121 -9.76 -20.25 -29.90
C GLY A 121 -9.21 -19.23 -28.91
N SER A 122 -10.07 -18.50 -28.18
CA SER A 122 -9.67 -17.45 -27.24
C SER A 122 -9.10 -17.96 -25.92
N LEU A 123 -9.26 -19.26 -25.60
CA LEU A 123 -8.65 -19.90 -24.43
C LEU A 123 -7.13 -19.75 -24.39
N GLY A 124 -6.45 -19.68 -25.54
CA GLY A 124 -5.00 -19.48 -25.56
C GLY A 124 -4.55 -18.13 -24.98
N LEU A 125 -5.34 -17.06 -25.14
CA LEU A 125 -5.11 -15.77 -24.48
C LEU A 125 -5.44 -15.89 -22.99
N ALA A 126 -6.63 -16.43 -22.67
CA ALA A 126 -7.13 -16.54 -21.30
C ALA A 126 -6.20 -17.38 -20.41
N LEU A 127 -5.79 -18.56 -20.86
CA LEU A 127 -4.94 -19.48 -20.08
C LEU A 127 -3.56 -18.90 -19.79
N TYR A 128 -2.98 -18.13 -20.70
CA TYR A 128 -1.73 -17.41 -20.42
C TYR A 128 -1.92 -16.41 -19.27
N VAL A 129 -2.98 -15.60 -19.33
CA VAL A 129 -3.29 -14.60 -18.30
C VAL A 129 -3.59 -15.27 -16.95
N LEU A 130 -4.30 -16.40 -16.96
CA LEU A 130 -4.55 -17.21 -15.77
C LEU A 130 -3.24 -17.75 -15.18
N GLY A 131 -2.39 -18.34 -16.02
CA GLY A 131 -1.08 -18.83 -15.62
C GLY A 131 -0.26 -17.74 -14.96
N TYR A 132 -0.22 -16.55 -15.56
CA TYR A 132 0.48 -15.39 -14.98
C TYR A 132 -0.04 -15.04 -13.58
N GLY A 133 -1.37 -14.95 -13.41
CA GLY A 133 -1.98 -14.66 -12.10
C GLY A 133 -1.68 -15.71 -11.04
N VAL A 134 -1.78 -16.99 -11.40
CA VAL A 134 -1.49 -18.12 -10.50
C VAL A 134 0.00 -18.17 -10.14
N GLY A 135 0.88 -17.91 -11.11
CA GLY A 135 2.32 -17.89 -10.88
C GLY A 135 2.74 -16.78 -9.91
N CYS A 136 2.11 -15.60 -9.95
CA CYS A 136 2.42 -14.51 -9.02
C CYS A 136 2.25 -14.94 -7.55
N LEU A 137 1.25 -15.79 -7.25
CA LEU A 137 1.03 -16.31 -5.90
C LEU A 137 2.20 -17.16 -5.38
N LEU A 138 2.91 -17.86 -6.27
CA LEU A 138 4.04 -18.70 -5.89
C LEU A 138 5.35 -17.90 -5.87
N PHE A 139 5.64 -17.18 -6.95
CA PHE A 139 6.96 -16.56 -7.13
C PHE A 139 7.13 -15.26 -6.37
N SER A 140 6.04 -14.54 -6.05
CA SER A 140 6.11 -13.32 -5.22
C SER A 140 6.64 -13.64 -3.81
N PRO A 141 6.02 -14.56 -3.02
CA PRO A 141 6.53 -14.91 -1.69
C PRO A 141 7.92 -15.56 -1.71
N LEU A 142 8.21 -16.39 -2.71
CA LEU A 142 9.54 -17.01 -2.84
C LEU A 142 10.65 -15.97 -2.96
N SER A 143 10.37 -14.82 -3.58
CA SER A 143 11.35 -13.73 -3.74
C SER A 143 11.64 -12.96 -2.44
N GLU A 144 10.79 -13.10 -1.42
CA GLU A 144 10.96 -12.47 -0.11
C GLU A 144 11.80 -13.33 0.86
N ILE A 145 12.02 -14.60 0.54
CA ILE A 145 12.86 -15.50 1.33
C ILE A 145 14.33 -15.06 1.17
N PRO A 146 15.02 -14.59 2.22
CA PRO A 146 16.39 -14.07 2.13
C PRO A 146 17.41 -15.09 1.61
N ALA A 147 17.15 -16.39 1.76
CA ALA A 147 18.01 -17.43 1.21
C ALA A 147 17.86 -17.59 -0.31
N ILE A 148 16.68 -17.28 -0.86
CA ILE A 148 16.38 -17.38 -2.29
C ILE A 148 16.68 -16.05 -2.98
N GLY A 149 16.09 -14.96 -2.49
CA GLY A 149 16.20 -13.64 -3.12
C GLY A 149 15.40 -13.51 -4.41
N ARG A 150 15.66 -12.42 -5.15
CA ARG A 150 14.88 -12.08 -6.36
C ARG A 150 15.46 -12.71 -7.62
N ASN A 151 16.77 -12.89 -7.68
CA ASN A 151 17.44 -13.35 -8.89
C ASN A 151 17.09 -14.79 -9.31
N PRO A 152 17.05 -15.80 -8.41
CA PRO A 152 16.75 -17.17 -8.82
C PRO A 152 15.35 -17.37 -9.40
N PRO A 153 14.27 -16.80 -8.84
CA PRO A 153 12.96 -16.81 -9.48
C PRO A 153 13.00 -16.24 -10.91
N TYR A 154 13.67 -15.11 -11.15
CA TYR A 154 13.81 -14.55 -12.50
C TYR A 154 14.61 -15.44 -13.45
N ALA A 155 15.73 -16.01 -12.98
CA ALA A 155 16.61 -16.81 -13.82
C ALA A 155 15.96 -18.14 -14.24
N ILE A 156 15.39 -18.88 -13.28
CA ILE A 156 14.81 -20.20 -13.54
C ILE A 156 13.56 -20.08 -14.38
N SER A 157 12.65 -19.16 -14.00
CA SER A 157 11.40 -18.97 -14.73
C SER A 157 11.63 -18.39 -16.12
N GLY A 158 12.54 -17.43 -16.28
CA GLY A 158 12.90 -16.84 -17.58
C GLY A 158 13.51 -17.88 -18.53
N PHE A 159 14.36 -18.76 -18.02
CA PHE A 159 14.89 -19.88 -18.80
C PHE A 159 13.76 -20.79 -19.31
N LEU A 160 12.89 -21.24 -18.39
CA LEU A 160 11.77 -22.10 -18.72
C LEU A 160 10.79 -21.43 -19.68
N PHE A 161 10.54 -20.12 -19.51
CA PHE A 161 9.71 -19.32 -20.41
C PHE A 161 10.24 -19.32 -21.84
N VAL A 162 11.53 -19.02 -22.02
CA VAL A 162 12.17 -19.02 -23.35
C VAL A 162 12.15 -20.41 -23.97
N ILE A 163 12.49 -21.45 -23.20
CA ILE A 163 12.48 -22.83 -23.69
C ILE A 163 11.08 -23.32 -24.05
N LEU A 164 10.06 -22.97 -23.27
CA LEU A 164 8.67 -23.34 -23.53
C LEU A 164 8.10 -22.71 -24.80
N CYS A 165 8.69 -21.63 -25.33
CA CYS A 165 8.29 -21.07 -26.62
C CYS A 165 8.50 -22.07 -27.77
N ILE A 166 9.54 -22.92 -27.69
CA ILE A 166 9.87 -23.93 -28.71
C ILE A 166 8.76 -25.00 -28.86
N PRO A 167 8.38 -25.76 -27.81
CA PRO A 167 7.30 -26.72 -27.93
C PRO A 167 5.96 -26.03 -28.23
N THR A 168 5.75 -24.79 -27.78
CA THR A 168 4.52 -24.03 -28.11
C THR A 168 4.42 -23.77 -29.61
N ALA A 169 5.54 -23.44 -30.27
CA ALA A 169 5.57 -23.25 -31.71
C ALA A 169 5.45 -24.56 -32.49
N LEU A 170 5.90 -25.69 -31.92
CA LEU A 170 5.96 -26.99 -32.61
C LEU A 170 4.77 -27.91 -32.34
N VAL A 171 3.89 -27.55 -31.39
CA VAL A 171 2.75 -28.38 -31.01
C VAL A 171 1.76 -28.53 -32.16
N ASN A 172 1.23 -29.75 -32.31
CA ASN A 172 0.32 -30.13 -33.40
C ASN A 172 -1.04 -30.63 -32.90
N ASN A 173 -1.34 -30.43 -31.62
CA ASN A 173 -2.65 -30.70 -31.04
C ASN A 173 -3.10 -29.50 -30.20
N TYR A 174 -4.42 -29.33 -30.11
CA TYR A 174 -5.03 -28.18 -29.48
C TYR A 174 -4.81 -28.18 -27.96
N GLU A 175 -4.96 -29.33 -27.31
CA GLU A 175 -4.89 -29.49 -25.86
C GLU A 175 -3.48 -29.17 -25.34
N GLY A 176 -2.46 -29.65 -26.05
CA GLY A 176 -1.05 -29.35 -25.78
C GLY A 176 -0.74 -27.87 -25.95
N LEU A 177 -1.30 -27.20 -26.97
CA LEU A 177 -1.17 -25.76 -27.12
C LEU A 177 -1.74 -25.02 -25.91
N MET A 178 -2.93 -25.39 -25.45
CA MET A 178 -3.57 -24.77 -24.28
C MET A 178 -2.75 -24.94 -22.99
N ILE A 179 -2.23 -26.14 -22.74
CA ILE A 179 -1.36 -26.43 -21.59
C ILE A 179 -0.09 -25.59 -21.66
N LEU A 180 0.57 -25.54 -22.83
CA LEU A 180 1.80 -24.78 -23.02
C LEU A 180 1.57 -23.27 -22.86
N ARG A 181 0.42 -22.75 -23.31
CA ARG A 181 0.02 -21.36 -23.11
C ARG A 181 -0.14 -21.02 -21.63
N PHE A 182 -0.75 -21.90 -20.84
CA PHE A 182 -0.82 -21.74 -19.38
C PHE A 182 0.57 -21.74 -18.73
N LEU A 183 1.41 -22.72 -19.08
CA LEU A 183 2.77 -22.84 -18.53
C LEU A 183 3.66 -21.65 -18.89
N LEU A 184 3.54 -21.12 -20.10
CA LEU A 184 4.21 -19.88 -20.50
C LEU A 184 3.79 -18.72 -19.60
N GLY A 185 2.48 -18.51 -19.40
CA GLY A 185 1.99 -17.49 -18.49
C GLY A 185 2.51 -17.68 -17.06
N PHE A 186 2.47 -18.90 -16.55
CA PHE A 186 2.92 -19.25 -15.19
C PHE A 186 4.42 -19.01 -14.99
N MET A 187 5.26 -19.30 -15.98
CA MET A 187 6.70 -18.99 -15.94
C MET A 187 7.01 -17.50 -16.15
N ALA A 188 6.07 -16.72 -16.67
CA ALA A 188 6.27 -15.30 -16.91
C ALA A 188 6.01 -14.41 -15.67
N SER A 189 5.36 -14.97 -14.65
CA SER A 189 4.82 -14.23 -13.50
C SER A 189 5.79 -13.65 -12.46
N PRO A 190 7.08 -14.01 -12.37
CA PRO A 190 7.97 -13.44 -11.35
C PRO A 190 8.15 -11.93 -11.47
N CYS A 191 7.93 -11.36 -12.66
CA CYS A 191 7.87 -9.92 -12.82
C CYS A 191 6.54 -9.36 -12.31
N LEU A 192 6.51 -8.91 -11.06
CA LEU A 192 5.39 -8.14 -10.49
C LEU A 192 5.46 -6.69 -10.99
N ALA A 193 5.27 -6.48 -12.28
CA ALA A 193 5.28 -5.16 -12.91
C ALA A 193 4.08 -5.04 -13.84
N THR A 194 3.45 -3.86 -13.86
CA THR A 194 2.31 -3.60 -14.76
C THR A 194 2.78 -2.84 -15.99
N ALA A 195 2.65 -3.45 -17.17
CA ALA A 195 2.94 -2.80 -18.44
C ALA A 195 1.67 -2.63 -19.28
N GLY A 196 0.97 -1.50 -19.13
CA GLY A 196 -0.32 -1.26 -19.81
C GLY A 196 -0.23 -1.16 -21.34
N ALA A 197 0.91 -0.73 -21.89
CA ALA A 197 1.11 -0.63 -23.34
C ALA A 197 1.55 -1.95 -24.00
N SER A 198 2.12 -2.89 -23.24
CA SER A 198 2.74 -4.09 -23.79
C SER A 198 1.74 -5.07 -24.42
N PRO A 199 0.59 -5.41 -23.80
CA PRO A 199 -0.37 -6.30 -24.44
C PRO A 199 -0.96 -5.73 -25.73
N ALA A 200 -1.09 -4.42 -25.83
CA ALA A 200 -1.55 -3.78 -27.05
C ALA A 200 -0.57 -3.97 -28.23
N LEU A 201 0.72 -4.16 -27.94
CA LEU A 201 1.74 -4.35 -28.97
C LEU A 201 1.77 -5.79 -29.51
N GLY A 202 1.24 -6.79 -28.80
CA GLY A 202 1.23 -8.18 -29.27
C GLY A 202 0.59 -8.38 -30.64
N PRO A 203 -0.68 -7.95 -30.86
CA PRO A 203 -1.32 -8.05 -32.16
C PRO A 203 -0.61 -7.23 -33.26
N THR A 204 -0.04 -6.08 -32.90
CA THR A 204 0.68 -5.22 -33.87
C THR A 204 1.94 -5.86 -34.41
N LEU A 205 2.67 -6.59 -33.57
CA LEU A 205 3.90 -7.28 -33.92
C LEU A 205 3.58 -8.56 -34.72
N SER A 206 2.67 -9.38 -34.19
CA SER A 206 2.39 -10.71 -34.74
C SER A 206 1.48 -10.77 -35.96
N SER A 207 0.57 -9.81 -36.17
CA SER A 207 -0.39 -9.87 -37.29
C SER A 207 0.28 -9.99 -38.66
N TYR A 208 1.37 -9.25 -38.89
CA TYR A 208 2.14 -9.31 -40.14
C TYR A 208 2.88 -10.64 -40.28
N ALA A 209 3.54 -11.09 -39.21
CA ALA A 209 4.35 -12.30 -39.26
C ALA A 209 3.49 -13.56 -39.37
N VAL A 210 2.34 -13.60 -38.70
CA VAL A 210 1.39 -14.71 -38.76
C VAL A 210 0.78 -14.85 -40.15
N ARG A 211 0.52 -13.75 -40.86
CA ARG A 211 0.01 -13.78 -42.23
C ARG A 211 0.97 -14.47 -43.19
N ASP A 212 2.25 -14.11 -43.13
CA ASP A 212 3.24 -14.55 -44.13
C ASP A 212 3.93 -15.87 -43.73
N LEU A 213 4.09 -16.14 -42.43
CA LEU A 213 4.86 -17.27 -41.90
C LEU A 213 4.00 -18.29 -41.12
N GLY A 214 2.70 -18.01 -40.97
CA GLY A 214 1.72 -18.88 -40.32
C GLY A 214 1.60 -18.68 -38.80
N TRP A 215 0.53 -19.26 -38.23
CA TRP A 215 0.14 -19.09 -36.82
C TRP A 215 1.20 -19.46 -35.78
N ARG A 216 2.09 -20.41 -36.11
CA ARG A 216 3.18 -20.85 -35.22
C ARG A 216 4.20 -19.74 -34.98
N PHE A 217 4.33 -18.79 -35.91
CA PHE A 217 5.34 -17.77 -35.84
C PHE A 217 5.15 -16.79 -34.68
N SER A 218 3.93 -16.60 -34.18
CA SER A 218 3.67 -15.81 -32.97
C SER A 218 4.48 -16.31 -31.76
N SER A 219 4.71 -17.63 -31.64
CA SER A 219 5.51 -18.22 -30.57
C SER A 219 7.02 -18.08 -30.82
N TRP A 220 7.45 -18.15 -32.10
CA TRP A 220 8.84 -17.89 -32.47
C TRP A 220 9.22 -16.42 -32.25
N GLU A 221 8.32 -15.50 -32.58
CA GLU A 221 8.50 -14.07 -32.35
C GLU A 221 8.62 -13.75 -30.85
N LEU A 222 7.79 -14.37 -30.01
CA LEU A 222 7.93 -14.26 -28.56
C LEU A 222 9.30 -14.74 -28.07
N MET A 223 9.82 -15.84 -28.62
CA MET A 223 11.16 -16.34 -28.29
C MET A 223 12.26 -15.37 -28.71
N ILE A 224 12.14 -14.75 -29.89
CA ILE A 224 13.09 -13.76 -30.41
C ILE A 224 13.12 -12.51 -29.52
N ILE A 225 11.97 -12.10 -28.97
CA ILE A 225 11.89 -10.98 -28.03
C ILE A 225 12.45 -11.38 -26.66
N ALA A 226 12.01 -12.52 -26.11
CA ALA A 226 12.32 -12.92 -24.74
C ALA A 226 13.74 -13.47 -24.54
N GLY A 227 14.29 -14.18 -25.54
CA GLY A 227 15.60 -14.82 -25.46
C GLY A 227 16.74 -13.83 -25.17
N PRO A 228 16.94 -12.78 -25.99
CA PRO A 228 17.96 -11.76 -25.73
C PRO A 228 17.76 -11.04 -24.40
N VAL A 229 16.52 -10.73 -24.03
CA VAL A 229 16.21 -10.08 -22.76
C VAL A 229 16.62 -10.98 -21.58
N TYR A 230 16.27 -12.26 -21.63
CA TYR A 230 16.69 -13.25 -20.63
C TYR A 230 18.22 -13.35 -20.53
N LEU A 231 18.92 -13.43 -21.66
CA LEU A 231 20.40 -13.45 -21.68
C LEU A 231 20.99 -12.19 -21.04
N LEU A 232 20.46 -11.01 -21.35
CA LEU A 232 20.91 -9.76 -20.74
C LEU A 232 20.64 -9.73 -19.23
N MET A 233 19.48 -10.23 -18.79
CA MET A 233 19.15 -10.31 -17.36
C MET A 233 20.15 -11.19 -16.60
N ILE A 234 20.42 -12.42 -17.07
CA ILE A 234 21.33 -13.33 -16.35
C ILE A 234 22.77 -12.81 -16.34
N LEU A 235 23.16 -11.99 -17.31
CA LEU A 235 24.49 -11.41 -17.43
C LEU A 235 24.68 -10.14 -16.60
N PHE A 236 23.63 -9.31 -16.47
CA PHE A 236 23.77 -7.96 -15.94
C PHE A 236 22.89 -7.63 -14.72
N MET A 237 21.97 -8.49 -14.31
CA MET A 237 21.09 -8.25 -13.16
C MET A 237 21.72 -8.74 -11.85
N PRO A 238 22.23 -7.84 -10.99
CA PRO A 238 22.67 -8.22 -9.65
C PRO A 238 21.49 -8.41 -8.70
N GLU A 239 21.71 -9.11 -7.59
CA GLU A 239 20.71 -9.22 -6.53
C GLU A 239 20.39 -7.83 -5.95
N THR A 240 19.09 -7.51 -5.86
CA THR A 240 18.58 -6.20 -5.42
C THR A 240 17.89 -6.24 -4.06
N SER A 241 17.65 -7.44 -3.51
CA SER A 241 17.04 -7.62 -2.20
C SER A 241 18.06 -7.37 -1.08
N GLY A 242 17.90 -6.25 -0.35
CA GLY A 242 18.71 -5.93 0.83
C GLY A 242 18.78 -7.07 1.86
N PRO A 243 17.64 -7.66 2.28
CA PRO A 243 17.60 -8.83 3.16
C PRO A 243 18.46 -10.00 2.68
N THR A 244 18.44 -10.27 1.37
CA THR A 244 19.21 -11.35 0.74
C THR A 244 20.70 -11.05 0.75
N ILE A 245 21.08 -9.82 0.40
CA ILE A 245 22.47 -9.37 0.41
C ILE A 245 23.06 -9.49 1.83
N LEU A 246 22.32 -9.05 2.84
CA LEU A 246 22.72 -9.16 4.25
C LEU A 246 22.77 -10.62 4.73
N TYR A 247 21.83 -11.48 4.29
CA TYR A 247 21.88 -12.91 4.57
C TYR A 247 23.17 -13.56 4.05
N TYR A 248 23.56 -13.29 2.81
CA TYR A 248 24.81 -13.81 2.25
C TYR A 248 26.06 -13.18 2.89
N LYS A 249 25.98 -11.91 3.32
CA LYS A 249 27.04 -11.26 4.13
C LYS A 249 27.21 -11.97 5.47
N ALA A 250 26.11 -12.24 6.18
CA ALA A 250 26.13 -12.97 7.46
C ALA A 250 26.67 -14.39 7.29
N LYS A 251 26.20 -15.12 6.27
CA LYS A 251 26.70 -16.46 5.96
C LYS A 251 28.22 -16.47 5.75
N ARG A 252 28.74 -15.52 4.97
CA ARG A 252 30.19 -15.40 4.74
C ARG A 252 30.95 -15.09 6.03
N LEU A 253 30.46 -14.16 6.84
CA LEU A 253 31.11 -13.82 8.11
C LEU A 253 31.13 -15.03 9.07
N ARG A 254 30.09 -15.87 9.07
CA ARG A 254 30.10 -17.14 9.83
C ARG A 254 31.19 -18.10 9.34
N GLU A 255 31.34 -18.23 8.02
CA GLU A 255 32.37 -19.09 7.41
C GLU A 255 33.79 -18.55 7.69
N GLU A 256 34.00 -17.24 7.69
CA GLU A 256 35.31 -16.62 7.91
C GLU A 256 35.71 -16.52 9.39
N THR A 257 34.75 -16.27 10.29
CA THR A 257 35.03 -16.07 11.73
C THR A 257 34.82 -17.31 12.59
N GLY A 258 34.12 -18.33 12.07
CA GLY A 258 33.67 -19.48 12.85
C GLY A 258 32.57 -19.16 13.89
N ASN A 259 32.11 -17.91 13.97
CA ASN A 259 31.09 -17.50 14.93
C ASN A 259 29.68 -17.74 14.37
N HIS A 260 29.03 -18.82 14.80
CA HIS A 260 27.67 -19.19 14.35
C HIS A 260 26.56 -18.23 14.81
N ASN A 261 26.84 -17.30 15.72
CA ASN A 261 25.84 -16.35 16.22
C ASN A 261 25.60 -15.17 15.26
N LEU A 262 26.46 -14.96 14.26
CA LEU A 262 26.30 -13.90 13.27
C LEU A 262 25.12 -14.19 12.34
N MET A 263 24.07 -13.37 12.43
CA MET A 263 22.85 -13.51 11.65
C MET A 263 22.36 -12.15 11.16
N SER A 264 21.73 -12.11 10.00
CA SER A 264 21.00 -10.91 9.59
C SER A 264 19.66 -10.82 10.32
N ASP A 265 19.10 -9.60 10.42
CA ASP A 265 17.81 -9.38 11.08
C ASP A 265 16.68 -10.22 10.45
N SER A 266 16.70 -10.32 9.12
CA SER A 266 15.74 -11.11 8.36
C SER A 266 15.89 -12.61 8.61
N GLU A 267 17.13 -13.10 8.72
CA GLU A 267 17.41 -14.50 9.03
C GLU A 267 16.94 -14.86 10.44
N ARG A 268 17.19 -13.99 11.43
CA ARG A 268 16.80 -14.25 12.81
C ARG A 268 15.27 -14.23 12.98
N LYS A 269 14.57 -13.29 12.33
CA LYS A 269 13.10 -13.23 12.29
C LYS A 269 12.48 -14.49 11.65
N GLN A 270 13.19 -15.13 10.72
CA GLN A 270 12.71 -16.33 10.03
C GLN A 270 13.24 -17.65 10.61
N LYS A 271 14.21 -17.62 11.53
CA LYS A 271 14.90 -18.81 12.07
C LYS A 271 13.97 -19.88 12.64
N ASN A 272 12.83 -19.47 13.21
CA ASN A 272 11.84 -20.37 13.81
C ASN A 272 10.63 -20.65 12.90
N ILE A 273 10.59 -20.09 11.69
CA ILE A 273 9.47 -20.22 10.76
C ILE A 273 9.82 -21.30 9.74
N LYS A 274 9.00 -22.35 9.65
CA LYS A 274 9.16 -23.36 8.60
C LYS A 274 8.81 -22.75 7.25
N VAL A 275 9.59 -23.08 6.21
CA VAL A 275 9.37 -22.60 4.83
C VAL A 275 7.95 -22.92 4.33
N GLY A 276 7.40 -24.09 4.68
CA GLY A 276 6.03 -24.46 4.32
C GLY A 276 4.98 -23.55 4.97
N THR A 277 5.17 -23.18 6.23
CA THR A 277 4.28 -22.25 6.94
C THR A 277 4.39 -20.84 6.38
N LEU A 278 5.61 -20.40 6.05
CA LEU A 278 5.84 -19.11 5.40
C LEU A 278 5.15 -19.01 4.04
N LEU A 279 5.25 -20.06 3.22
CA LEU A 279 4.56 -20.13 1.92
C LEU A 279 3.04 -20.18 2.09
N PHE A 280 2.55 -20.96 3.04
CA PHE A 280 1.11 -21.03 3.32
C PHE A 280 0.57 -19.67 3.80
N ASP A 281 1.24 -19.03 4.75
CA ASP A 281 0.86 -17.72 5.26
C ASP A 281 0.92 -16.66 4.15
N ALA A 282 1.94 -16.67 3.30
CA ALA A 282 2.04 -15.74 2.18
C ALA A 282 1.00 -15.98 1.08
N LEU A 283 0.48 -17.21 0.96
CA LEU A 283 -0.62 -17.54 0.06
C LEU A 283 -1.99 -17.17 0.66
N ILE A 284 -2.21 -17.41 1.96
CA ILE A 284 -3.53 -17.29 2.60
C ILE A 284 -3.79 -15.88 3.16
N LYS A 285 -2.80 -15.29 3.85
CA LYS A 285 -2.98 -13.99 4.52
C LYS A 285 -3.44 -12.86 3.59
N PRO A 286 -2.98 -12.76 2.32
CA PRO A 286 -3.50 -11.75 1.41
C PRO A 286 -4.99 -11.90 1.08
N TRP A 287 -5.52 -13.12 1.04
CA TRP A 287 -6.95 -13.36 0.82
C TRP A 287 -7.77 -13.10 2.07
N GLU A 288 -7.23 -13.42 3.24
CA GLU A 288 -7.81 -13.03 4.52
C GLU A 288 -7.92 -11.49 4.61
N ILE A 289 -6.83 -10.77 4.33
CA ILE A 289 -6.82 -9.31 4.29
C ILE A 289 -7.81 -8.80 3.24
N ASN A 290 -7.78 -9.32 2.00
CA ASN A 290 -8.73 -8.93 0.97
C ASN A 290 -10.19 -9.21 1.36
N ALA A 291 -10.49 -10.26 2.12
CA ALA A 291 -11.87 -10.62 2.47
C ALA A 291 -12.40 -9.80 3.66
N PHE A 292 -11.52 -9.43 4.60
CA PHE A 292 -11.91 -8.75 5.84
C PHE A 292 -11.66 -7.24 5.84
N ASP A 293 -10.83 -6.72 4.93
CA ASP A 293 -10.62 -5.29 4.72
C ASP A 293 -11.45 -4.81 3.50
N PRO A 294 -12.56 -4.07 3.72
CA PRO A 294 -13.43 -3.63 2.62
C PRO A 294 -12.73 -2.72 1.60
N ALA A 295 -11.75 -1.91 2.03
CA ALA A 295 -11.02 -1.01 1.13
C ALA A 295 -10.10 -1.79 0.19
N ILE A 296 -9.42 -2.82 0.70
CA ILE A 296 -8.58 -3.70 -0.13
C ILE A 296 -9.46 -4.55 -1.04
N LEU A 297 -10.55 -5.14 -0.52
CA LEU A 297 -11.49 -5.90 -1.34
C LEU A 297 -11.96 -5.07 -2.54
N PHE A 298 -12.39 -3.85 -2.25
CA PHE A 298 -12.89 -2.91 -3.23
C PHE A 298 -11.82 -2.59 -4.29
N THR A 299 -10.61 -2.19 -3.87
CA THR A 299 -9.54 -1.84 -4.81
C THR A 299 -9.12 -3.04 -5.66
N THR A 300 -9.12 -4.25 -5.11
CA THR A 300 -8.84 -5.49 -5.84
C THR A 300 -9.93 -5.81 -6.87
N VAL A 301 -11.21 -5.74 -6.50
CA VAL A 301 -12.33 -5.97 -7.42
C VAL A 301 -12.36 -4.91 -8.53
N TYR A 302 -12.18 -3.64 -8.18
CA TYR A 302 -12.19 -2.56 -9.15
C TYR A 302 -11.03 -2.64 -10.13
N MET A 303 -9.82 -2.95 -9.63
CA MET A 303 -8.67 -3.19 -10.48
C MET A 303 -8.90 -4.39 -11.41
N GLY A 304 -9.54 -5.45 -10.90
CA GLY A 304 -9.95 -6.60 -11.71
C GLY A 304 -10.92 -6.24 -12.82
N LEU A 305 -11.95 -5.45 -12.51
CA LEU A 305 -12.92 -4.95 -13.48
C LEU A 305 -12.25 -4.12 -14.58
N ILE A 306 -11.37 -3.18 -14.22
CA ILE A 306 -10.63 -2.36 -15.18
C ILE A 306 -9.78 -3.22 -16.12
N TYR A 307 -9.09 -4.20 -15.55
CA TYR A 307 -8.27 -5.12 -16.31
C TYR A 307 -9.11 -6.01 -17.24
N GLY A 308 -10.29 -6.45 -16.80
CA GLY A 308 -11.27 -7.15 -17.61
C GLY A 308 -11.76 -6.31 -18.80
N ILE A 309 -12.11 -5.04 -18.57
CA ILE A 309 -12.49 -4.10 -19.64
C ILE A 309 -11.35 -3.95 -20.66
N TYR A 310 -10.11 -3.76 -20.18
CA TYR A 310 -8.96 -3.67 -21.08
C TYR A 310 -8.80 -4.92 -21.96
N TYR A 311 -8.94 -6.13 -21.39
CA TYR A 311 -8.86 -7.38 -22.15
C TYR A 311 -10.06 -7.62 -23.06
N SER A 312 -11.23 -7.07 -22.76
CA SER A 312 -12.41 -7.16 -23.64
C SER A 312 -12.17 -6.52 -25.00
N PHE A 313 -11.24 -5.56 -25.11
CA PHE A 313 -10.88 -4.93 -26.38
C PHE A 313 -10.17 -5.87 -27.36
N PHE A 314 -9.51 -6.94 -26.88
CA PHE A 314 -8.97 -7.97 -27.78
C PHE A 314 -10.07 -8.72 -28.53
N GLU A 315 -11.28 -8.78 -27.98
CA GLU A 315 -12.45 -9.38 -28.61
C GLU A 315 -13.32 -8.35 -29.34
N SER A 316 -13.39 -7.10 -28.85
CA SER A 316 -14.21 -6.07 -29.47
C SER A 316 -13.60 -5.51 -30.76
N LEU A 317 -12.28 -5.30 -30.81
CA LEU A 317 -11.62 -4.68 -31.97
C LEU A 317 -11.73 -5.51 -33.25
N PRO A 318 -11.52 -6.84 -33.23
CA PRO A 318 -11.77 -7.71 -34.39
C PRO A 318 -13.25 -7.79 -34.81
N LEU A 319 -14.19 -7.42 -33.94
CA LEU A 319 -15.62 -7.34 -34.28
C LEU A 319 -16.02 -5.99 -34.89
N VAL A 320 -15.40 -4.89 -34.45
CA VAL A 320 -15.73 -3.53 -34.93
C VAL A 320 -15.02 -3.23 -36.25
N TYR A 321 -13.69 -3.32 -36.29
CA TYR A 321 -12.92 -2.70 -37.38
C TYR A 321 -13.00 -3.45 -38.70
N PRO A 322 -12.88 -4.78 -38.74
CA PRO A 322 -13.10 -5.54 -39.98
C PRO A 322 -14.53 -5.40 -40.51
N VAL A 323 -15.53 -5.54 -39.64
CA VAL A 323 -16.95 -5.60 -40.04
C VAL A 323 -17.50 -4.22 -40.44
N MET A 324 -17.16 -3.16 -39.70
CA MET A 324 -17.73 -1.82 -39.93
C MET A 324 -16.88 -0.95 -40.86
N TYR A 325 -15.56 -1.14 -40.86
CA TYR A 325 -14.62 -0.29 -41.57
C TYR A 325 -13.83 -1.02 -42.67
N GLY A 326 -14.02 -2.34 -42.83
CA GLY A 326 -13.34 -3.13 -43.86
C GLY A 326 -11.84 -3.29 -43.61
N PHE A 327 -11.39 -3.18 -42.35
CA PHE A 327 -9.97 -3.29 -42.02
C PHE A 327 -9.50 -4.73 -42.11
N SER A 328 -8.28 -4.93 -42.60
CA SER A 328 -7.61 -6.22 -42.54
C SER A 328 -7.13 -6.53 -41.11
N ALA A 329 -6.66 -7.76 -40.86
CA ALA A 329 -6.12 -8.14 -39.56
C ALA A 329 -4.93 -7.27 -39.15
N GLU A 330 -4.09 -6.88 -40.11
CA GLU A 330 -2.92 -6.01 -39.92
C GLU A 330 -3.34 -4.57 -39.59
N SER A 331 -4.28 -4.00 -40.34
CA SER A 331 -4.83 -2.66 -40.05
C SER A 331 -5.55 -2.63 -38.70
N THR A 332 -6.23 -3.72 -38.33
CA THR A 332 -6.86 -3.86 -37.00
C THR A 332 -5.81 -3.96 -35.91
N GLY A 333 -4.70 -4.67 -36.15
CA GLY A 333 -3.54 -4.70 -35.27
C GLY A 333 -3.04 -3.28 -34.95
N LEU A 334 -2.88 -2.43 -35.96
CA LEU A 334 -2.41 -1.04 -35.78
C LEU A 334 -3.32 -0.19 -34.89
N ILE A 335 -4.62 -0.48 -34.77
CA ILE A 335 -5.52 0.27 -33.88
C ILE A 335 -5.08 0.14 -32.42
N PHE A 336 -4.53 -1.01 -32.01
CA PHE A 336 -4.01 -1.20 -30.66
C PHE A 336 -2.85 -0.23 -30.32
N LEU A 337 -2.15 0.34 -31.33
CA LEU A 337 -1.12 1.35 -31.08
C LEU A 337 -1.67 2.63 -30.45
N CYS A 338 -2.99 2.87 -30.47
CA CYS A 338 -3.59 4.02 -29.78
C CYS A 338 -3.35 4.00 -28.26
N VAL A 339 -3.04 2.82 -27.69
CA VAL A 339 -2.69 2.64 -26.28
C VAL A 339 -1.38 3.34 -25.92
N ALA A 340 -0.39 3.34 -26.83
CA ALA A 340 0.93 3.93 -26.58
C ALA A 340 0.91 5.46 -26.36
N PRO A 341 0.34 6.29 -27.26
CA PRO A 341 0.27 7.74 -27.04
C PRO A 341 -0.63 8.09 -25.84
N ALA A 342 -1.71 7.34 -25.60
CA ALA A 342 -2.56 7.54 -24.42
C ALA A 342 -1.80 7.29 -23.11
N ALA A 343 -1.06 6.19 -23.03
CA ALA A 343 -0.24 5.86 -21.87
C ALA A 343 0.92 6.84 -21.68
N LEU A 344 1.57 7.31 -22.76
CA LEU A 344 2.64 8.30 -22.70
C LEU A 344 2.16 9.66 -22.19
N LEU A 345 1.00 10.11 -22.66
CA LEU A 345 0.35 11.32 -22.16
C LEU A 345 -0.02 11.16 -20.68
N ALA A 346 -0.63 10.04 -20.30
CA ALA A 346 -1.00 9.75 -18.91
C ALA A 346 0.22 9.72 -17.98
N PHE A 347 1.31 9.06 -18.41
CA PHE A 347 2.58 9.04 -17.69
C PHE A 347 3.13 10.46 -17.48
N THR A 348 3.15 11.27 -18.53
CA THR A 348 3.68 12.65 -18.48
C THR A 348 2.88 13.50 -17.49
N VAL A 349 1.55 13.46 -17.58
CA VAL A 349 0.66 14.18 -16.66
C VAL A 349 0.82 13.67 -15.22
N HIS A 350 1.00 12.37 -15.02
CA HIS A 350 1.21 11.77 -13.71
C HIS A 350 2.55 12.18 -13.09
N VAL A 351 3.64 12.22 -13.86
CA VAL A 351 4.94 12.72 -13.38
C VAL A 351 4.86 14.18 -12.95
N ILE A 352 4.14 15.02 -13.71
CA ILE A 352 3.87 16.42 -13.33
C ILE A 352 3.09 16.48 -12.01
N TYR A 353 2.03 15.69 -11.88
CA TYR A 353 1.24 15.58 -10.65
C TYR A 353 2.10 15.16 -9.45
N LEU A 354 2.94 14.14 -9.60
CA LEU A 354 3.83 13.68 -8.54
C LEU A 354 4.84 14.76 -8.12
N LYS A 355 5.47 15.43 -9.10
CA LYS A 355 6.47 16.47 -8.87
C LYS A 355 5.92 17.70 -8.15
N PHE A 356 4.73 18.17 -8.54
CA PHE A 356 4.19 19.43 -8.03
C PHE A 356 3.23 19.27 -6.84
N ARG A 357 2.58 18.11 -6.67
CA ARG A 357 1.59 17.90 -5.60
C ARG A 357 2.05 16.93 -4.53
N VAL A 358 2.57 15.76 -4.92
CA VAL A 358 2.79 14.62 -4.02
C VAL A 358 4.13 14.73 -3.30
N PHE A 359 5.26 14.79 -4.03
CA PHE A 359 6.58 14.86 -3.41
C PHE A 359 6.78 16.07 -2.48
N PRO A 360 6.34 17.30 -2.83
CA PRO A 360 6.47 18.43 -1.92
C PRO A 360 5.69 18.24 -0.62
N ARG A 361 4.51 17.60 -0.67
CA ARG A 361 3.71 17.32 0.52
C ARG A 361 4.25 16.18 1.36
N LEU A 362 4.81 15.14 0.74
CA LEU A 362 5.48 14.05 1.43
C LEU A 362 6.74 14.55 2.18
N ASN A 363 7.59 15.31 1.50
CA ASN A 363 8.83 15.82 2.10
C ASN A 363 8.57 16.81 3.24
N ASN A 364 7.47 17.56 3.16
CA ASN A 364 7.10 18.54 4.18
C ASN A 364 6.15 17.96 5.26
N GLY A 365 5.87 16.65 5.25
CA GLY A 365 4.99 16.00 6.22
C GLY A 365 3.50 16.40 6.15
N THR A 366 3.08 17.11 5.09
CA THR A 366 1.71 17.64 4.91
C THR A 366 0.87 16.79 3.95
N PHE A 367 1.34 15.59 3.62
CA PHE A 367 0.62 14.70 2.71
C PHE A 367 -0.69 14.18 3.30
N GLY A 368 -0.82 14.13 4.63
CA GLY A 368 -2.02 13.68 5.32
C GLY A 368 -2.21 12.17 5.20
N GLU A 369 -3.46 11.74 5.04
CA GLU A 369 -3.85 10.33 4.96
C GLU A 369 -3.33 9.62 3.70
N VAL A 370 -3.21 8.29 3.78
CA VAL A 370 -2.68 7.44 2.70
C VAL A 370 -3.63 7.43 1.49
N GLU A 371 -4.92 7.65 1.74
CA GLU A 371 -6.02 7.82 0.78
C GLU A 371 -5.76 8.96 -0.21
N ASN A 372 -4.90 9.92 0.14
CA ASN A 372 -4.52 11.00 -0.78
C ASN A 372 -3.80 10.51 -2.03
N HIS A 373 -3.25 9.28 -2.03
CA HIS A 373 -2.76 8.62 -3.24
C HIS A 373 -3.87 8.27 -4.24
N LEU A 374 -5.12 8.09 -3.79
CA LEU A 374 -6.26 7.70 -4.63
C LEU A 374 -6.90 8.87 -5.40
N ILE A 375 -6.65 10.12 -5.00
CA ILE A 375 -7.30 11.31 -5.58
C ILE A 375 -7.13 11.39 -7.10
N ALA A 376 -5.94 11.11 -7.62
CA ALA A 376 -5.68 11.14 -9.05
C ALA A 376 -6.55 10.12 -9.81
N GLY A 377 -6.65 8.89 -9.28
CA GLY A 377 -7.54 7.85 -9.79
C GLY A 377 -9.01 8.21 -9.70
N MET A 378 -9.46 8.84 -8.60
CA MET A 378 -10.84 9.29 -8.44
C MET A 378 -11.23 10.31 -9.51
N VAL A 379 -10.37 11.31 -9.76
CA VAL A 379 -10.61 12.34 -10.79
C VAL A 379 -10.61 11.74 -12.19
N ALA A 380 -9.73 10.77 -12.46
CA ALA A 380 -9.67 10.10 -13.76
C ALA A 380 -10.83 9.12 -13.98
N SER A 381 -11.45 8.61 -12.91
CA SER A 381 -12.43 7.52 -13.01
C SER A 381 -13.63 7.77 -13.93
N PRO A 382 -14.24 8.98 -14.02
CA PRO A 382 -15.36 9.22 -14.93
C PRO A 382 -14.94 9.19 -16.41
N LEU A 383 -13.65 9.30 -16.71
CA LEU A 383 -13.16 9.27 -18.10
C LEU A 383 -13.24 7.85 -18.70
N ILE A 384 -13.24 6.78 -17.90
CA ILE A 384 -13.47 5.41 -18.39
C ILE A 384 -14.86 5.28 -19.01
N PRO A 385 -15.97 5.53 -18.30
CA PRO A 385 -17.31 5.38 -18.87
C PRO A 385 -17.57 6.36 -20.01
N ILE A 386 -16.95 7.55 -20.00
CA ILE A 386 -17.02 8.50 -21.12
C ILE A 386 -16.31 7.92 -22.36
N GLY A 387 -15.08 7.40 -22.20
CA GLY A 387 -14.31 6.79 -23.29
C GLY A 387 -15.02 5.57 -23.88
N LEU A 388 -15.55 4.69 -23.02
CA LEU A 388 -16.39 3.58 -23.43
C LEU A 388 -17.62 4.08 -24.20
N PHE A 389 -18.37 5.03 -23.65
CA PHE A 389 -19.56 5.57 -24.34
C PHE A 389 -19.23 6.09 -25.74
N ILE A 390 -18.14 6.85 -25.90
CA ILE A 390 -17.67 7.33 -27.20
C ILE A 390 -17.38 6.14 -28.12
N TYR A 391 -16.63 5.13 -27.66
CA TYR A 391 -16.31 3.94 -28.45
C TYR A 391 -17.57 3.22 -28.95
N ALA A 392 -18.52 2.92 -28.06
CA ALA A 392 -19.78 2.27 -28.46
C ALA A 392 -20.57 3.13 -29.45
N TRP A 393 -20.83 4.38 -29.10
CA TRP A 393 -21.71 5.24 -29.90
C TRP A 393 -21.16 5.52 -31.30
N THR A 394 -19.84 5.56 -31.44
CA THR A 394 -19.15 5.91 -32.68
C THR A 394 -18.68 4.72 -33.49
N ALA A 395 -18.73 3.49 -32.96
CA ALA A 395 -18.52 2.25 -33.71
C ALA A 395 -19.70 2.00 -34.65
N ARG A 396 -19.77 2.77 -35.74
CA ARG A 396 -20.80 2.70 -36.78
C ARG A 396 -20.18 2.90 -38.15
N PRO A 397 -20.69 2.22 -39.20
CA PRO A 397 -20.19 2.40 -40.57
C PRO A 397 -20.26 3.84 -41.09
N SER A 398 -21.17 4.67 -40.57
CA SER A 398 -21.35 6.06 -40.98
C SER A 398 -20.38 7.06 -40.32
N ILE A 399 -19.64 6.64 -39.29
CA ILE A 399 -18.75 7.50 -38.50
C ILE A 399 -17.31 7.07 -38.74
N HIS A 400 -16.41 8.03 -38.94
CA HIS A 400 -15.00 7.74 -39.21
C HIS A 400 -14.34 6.93 -38.09
N TRP A 401 -13.57 5.89 -38.44
CA TRP A 401 -12.92 4.94 -37.52
C TRP A 401 -12.04 5.58 -36.43
N MET A 402 -11.58 6.82 -36.63
CA MET A 402 -10.82 7.57 -35.61
C MET A 402 -11.66 7.91 -34.37
N ALA A 403 -12.97 8.09 -34.51
CA ALA A 403 -13.86 8.44 -33.40
C ALA A 403 -13.92 7.33 -32.34
N PRO A 404 -14.16 6.05 -32.69
CA PRO A 404 -14.10 4.98 -31.69
C PRO A 404 -12.68 4.79 -31.15
N THR A 405 -11.64 4.92 -31.97
CA THR A 405 -10.23 4.84 -31.52
C THR A 405 -9.91 5.91 -30.46
N PHE A 406 -10.48 7.11 -30.57
CA PHE A 406 -10.33 8.17 -29.57
C PHE A 406 -11.00 7.81 -28.25
N GLY A 407 -12.23 7.26 -28.30
CA GLY A 407 -12.92 6.75 -27.10
C GLY A 407 -12.12 5.69 -26.36
N LEU A 408 -11.54 4.74 -27.10
CA LEU A 408 -10.63 3.73 -26.56
C LEU A 408 -9.40 4.35 -25.89
N SER A 409 -8.75 5.31 -26.56
CA SER A 409 -7.56 6.00 -26.03
C SER A 409 -7.86 6.77 -24.74
N LEU A 410 -9.03 7.40 -24.65
CA LEU A 410 -9.48 8.11 -23.46
C LEU A 410 -9.71 7.15 -22.28
N ALA A 411 -10.31 5.98 -22.54
CA ALA A 411 -10.48 4.96 -21.51
C ALA A 411 -9.13 4.47 -20.97
N ILE A 412 -8.16 4.19 -21.85
CA ILE A 412 -6.80 3.76 -21.47
C ILE A 412 -6.07 4.83 -20.65
N PHE A 413 -6.17 6.09 -21.06
CA PHE A 413 -5.61 7.21 -20.30
C PHE A 413 -6.13 7.22 -18.86
N ALA A 414 -7.43 7.01 -18.67
CA ALA A 414 -8.07 6.97 -17.37
C ALA A 414 -7.67 5.75 -16.53
N MET A 415 -7.63 4.57 -17.16
CA MET A 415 -7.20 3.32 -16.54
C MET A 415 -5.79 3.44 -15.97
N TYR A 416 -4.87 4.11 -16.69
CA TYR A 416 -3.52 4.35 -16.20
C TYR A 416 -3.52 5.04 -14.82
N PHE A 417 -4.27 6.13 -14.66
CA PHE A 417 -4.31 6.88 -13.40
C PHE A 417 -4.85 6.06 -12.24
N ILE A 418 -5.92 5.31 -12.46
CA ILE A 418 -6.52 4.47 -11.43
C ILE A 418 -5.54 3.39 -10.99
N VAL A 419 -4.93 2.70 -11.95
CA VAL A 419 -3.96 1.64 -11.68
C VAL A 419 -2.78 2.20 -10.88
N GLN A 420 -2.20 3.33 -11.31
CA GLN A 420 -1.07 3.95 -10.58
C GLN A 420 -1.46 4.43 -9.18
N SER A 421 -2.65 5.00 -9.00
CA SER A 421 -3.16 5.43 -7.69
C SER A 421 -3.27 4.25 -6.72
N ILE A 422 -3.79 3.11 -7.15
CA ILE A 422 -3.92 1.91 -6.31
C ILE A 422 -2.53 1.30 -6.02
N PHE A 423 -1.61 1.30 -6.99
CA PHE A 423 -0.23 0.82 -6.79
C PHE A 423 0.55 1.65 -5.77
N LEU A 424 0.25 2.95 -5.62
CA LEU A 424 0.82 3.80 -4.58
C LEU A 424 0.09 3.66 -3.23
N TYR A 425 -1.21 3.34 -3.24
CA TYR A 425 -2.02 3.19 -2.03
C TYR A 425 -1.73 1.89 -1.27
N LEU A 426 -1.84 0.73 -1.93
CA LEU A 426 -1.73 -0.60 -1.29
C LEU A 426 -0.46 -0.85 -0.44
N PRO A 427 0.76 -0.55 -0.92
CA PRO A 427 1.97 -0.85 -0.16
C PRO A 427 2.17 0.08 1.04
N ASN A 428 1.51 1.24 1.06
CA ASN A 428 1.62 2.19 2.16
C ASN A 428 0.70 1.84 3.34
N ILE A 429 -0.38 1.07 3.12
CA ILE A 429 -1.27 0.61 4.19
C ILE A 429 -0.73 -0.65 4.84
N TYR A 430 -0.25 -1.61 4.03
CA TYR A 430 0.30 -2.88 4.52
C TYR A 430 1.73 -3.12 4.00
N PRO A 431 2.74 -2.35 4.45
CA PRO A 431 4.11 -2.46 3.95
C PRO A 431 4.71 -3.85 4.10
N LYS A 432 4.36 -4.55 5.19
CA LYS A 432 4.84 -5.90 5.49
C LYS A 432 4.32 -6.97 4.52
N TYR A 433 3.10 -6.80 3.99
CA TYR A 433 2.43 -7.78 3.14
C TYR A 433 2.32 -7.31 1.69
N ALA A 434 3.01 -6.24 1.31
CA ALA A 434 2.85 -5.57 0.03
C ALA A 434 3.01 -6.51 -1.17
N ALA A 435 4.06 -7.35 -1.23
CA ALA A 435 4.26 -8.23 -2.38
C ALA A 435 3.19 -9.33 -2.48
N SER A 436 2.69 -9.79 -1.34
CA SER A 436 1.66 -10.82 -1.25
C SER A 436 0.28 -10.24 -1.60
N ILE A 437 -0.02 -9.00 -1.19
CA ILE A 437 -1.21 -8.24 -1.61
C ILE A 437 -1.20 -7.98 -3.12
N PHE A 438 -0.04 -7.60 -3.68
CA PHE A 438 0.09 -7.45 -5.14
C PHE A 438 -0.07 -8.77 -5.89
N ALA A 439 0.35 -9.90 -5.31
CA ALA A 439 0.14 -11.22 -5.89
C ALA A 439 -1.36 -11.59 -5.92
N ALA A 440 -2.08 -11.38 -4.82
CA ALA A 440 -3.53 -11.59 -4.76
C ALA A 440 -4.29 -10.68 -5.74
N ASN A 441 -3.92 -9.40 -5.80
CA ASN A 441 -4.47 -8.45 -6.78
C ASN A 441 -4.18 -8.91 -8.21
N SER A 442 -2.98 -9.44 -8.48
CA SER A 442 -2.62 -9.97 -9.81
C SER A 442 -3.48 -11.17 -10.20
N LEU A 443 -3.75 -12.12 -9.28
CA LEU A 443 -4.65 -13.22 -9.57
C LEU A 443 -6.09 -12.72 -9.81
N ALA A 444 -6.60 -11.84 -8.96
CA ALA A 444 -7.94 -11.28 -9.13
C ALA A 444 -8.10 -10.57 -10.50
N ARG A 445 -7.11 -9.76 -10.89
CA ARG A 445 -7.05 -9.16 -12.23
C ARG A 445 -7.06 -10.20 -13.33
N SER A 446 -6.22 -11.22 -13.21
CA SER A 446 -6.15 -12.29 -14.20
C SER A 446 -7.46 -13.08 -14.33
N LEU A 447 -8.14 -13.39 -13.22
CA LEU A 447 -9.42 -14.09 -13.23
C LEU A 447 -10.52 -13.29 -13.94
N LEU A 448 -10.59 -11.97 -13.67
CA LEU A 448 -11.55 -11.10 -14.34
C LEU A 448 -11.21 -10.93 -15.82
N ALA A 449 -9.93 -10.82 -16.19
CA ALA A 449 -9.52 -10.80 -17.59
C ALA A 449 -9.85 -12.10 -18.33
N VAL A 450 -9.62 -13.27 -17.70
CA VAL A 450 -10.04 -14.59 -18.23
C VAL A 450 -11.54 -14.61 -18.48
N ALA A 451 -12.34 -14.21 -17.49
CA ALA A 451 -13.79 -14.13 -17.65
C ALA A 451 -14.14 -13.21 -18.83
N SER A 452 -13.58 -11.99 -18.86
CA SER A 452 -13.82 -11.01 -19.92
C SER A 452 -13.48 -11.56 -21.31
N VAL A 453 -12.34 -12.19 -21.52
CA VAL A 453 -12.00 -12.78 -22.83
C VAL A 453 -13.02 -13.83 -23.26
N LEU A 454 -13.52 -14.64 -22.33
CA LEU A 454 -14.46 -15.72 -22.66
C LEU A 454 -15.90 -15.23 -22.91
N PHE A 455 -16.39 -14.24 -22.14
CA PHE A 455 -17.77 -13.76 -22.28
C PHE A 455 -17.93 -12.58 -23.25
N SER A 456 -16.86 -11.82 -23.55
CA SER A 456 -16.98 -10.54 -24.29
C SER A 456 -17.58 -10.72 -25.68
N ARG A 457 -17.12 -11.72 -26.45
CA ARG A 457 -17.62 -11.95 -27.80
C ARG A 457 -19.09 -12.41 -27.84
N PRO A 458 -19.50 -13.43 -27.06
CA PRO A 458 -20.92 -13.77 -26.91
C PRO A 458 -21.79 -12.58 -26.48
N MET A 459 -21.29 -11.76 -25.54
CA MET A 459 -21.98 -10.55 -25.09
C MET A 459 -22.16 -9.55 -26.24
N PHE A 460 -21.08 -9.19 -26.96
CA PHE A 460 -21.16 -8.24 -28.07
C PHE A 460 -22.02 -8.73 -29.24
N GLN A 461 -22.06 -10.05 -29.50
CA GLN A 461 -22.92 -10.64 -30.52
C GLN A 461 -24.39 -10.69 -30.10
N GLY A 462 -24.70 -10.96 -28.83
CA GLY A 462 -26.06 -11.15 -28.35
C GLY A 462 -26.84 -9.85 -28.13
N ILE A 463 -26.22 -8.86 -27.47
CA ILE A 463 -26.87 -7.57 -27.11
C ILE A 463 -26.35 -6.39 -27.93
N GLY A 464 -25.48 -6.66 -28.91
CA GLY A 464 -24.80 -5.65 -29.72
C GLY A 464 -23.64 -4.98 -28.98
N ILE A 465 -22.73 -4.37 -29.75
CA ILE A 465 -21.56 -3.66 -29.24
C ILE A 465 -22.01 -2.48 -28.36
N ASP A 466 -23.05 -1.75 -28.79
CA ASP A 466 -23.67 -0.65 -28.05
C ASP A 466 -24.21 -1.11 -26.68
N GLY A 467 -24.84 -2.29 -26.61
CA GLY A 467 -25.42 -2.85 -25.39
C GLY A 467 -24.35 -3.40 -24.44
N GLY A 468 -23.42 -4.20 -24.95
CA GLY A 468 -22.35 -4.81 -24.15
C GLY A 468 -21.46 -3.77 -23.48
N LEU A 469 -21.15 -2.69 -24.19
CA LEU A 469 -20.31 -1.63 -23.63
C LEU A 469 -21.07 -0.72 -22.64
N GLN A 470 -22.40 -0.58 -22.78
CA GLN A 470 -23.22 0.12 -21.78
C GLN A 470 -23.27 -0.64 -20.45
N ILE A 471 -23.26 -1.98 -20.46
CA ILE A 471 -23.13 -2.79 -19.25
C ILE A 471 -21.77 -2.54 -18.58
N LEU A 472 -20.68 -2.59 -19.36
CA LEU A 472 -19.34 -2.31 -18.83
C LEU A 472 -19.23 -0.88 -18.28
N ARG A 473 -19.90 0.09 -18.93
CA ARG A 473 -20.03 1.47 -18.44
C ARG A 473 -20.70 1.51 -17.07
N LEU A 474 -21.87 0.91 -16.93
CA LEU A 474 -22.65 0.91 -15.68
C LEU A 474 -21.88 0.27 -14.51
N SER A 475 -21.21 -0.86 -14.78
CA SER A 475 -20.37 -1.54 -13.80
C SER A 475 -19.18 -0.67 -13.34
N SER A 476 -18.56 0.09 -14.26
CA SER A 476 -17.47 1.00 -13.91
C SER A 476 -17.97 2.20 -13.07
N THR A 477 -19.14 2.78 -13.40
CA THR A 477 -19.71 3.92 -12.67
C THR A 477 -20.23 3.56 -11.28
N ALA A 478 -20.82 2.37 -11.10
CA ALA A 478 -21.30 1.91 -9.79
C ALA A 478 -20.15 1.81 -8.78
N THR A 479 -18.97 1.41 -9.26
CA THR A 479 -17.76 1.28 -8.44
C THR A 479 -17.21 2.66 -8.04
N ILE A 480 -17.38 3.71 -8.84
CA ILE A 480 -16.96 5.10 -8.53
C ILE A 480 -17.79 5.69 -7.37
N ALA A 481 -19.09 5.38 -7.30
CA ALA A 481 -19.97 5.87 -6.23
C ALA A 481 -19.54 5.35 -4.84
N ILE A 482 -18.92 4.16 -4.79
CA ILE A 482 -18.42 3.54 -3.55
C ILE A 482 -17.10 4.20 -3.09
N MET A 483 -16.22 4.63 -4.00
CA MET A 483 -14.99 5.38 -3.63
C MET A 483 -15.28 6.79 -3.09
N SER A 484 -16.43 7.35 -3.44
CA SER A 484 -16.79 8.72 -3.08
C SER A 484 -17.60 8.81 -1.79
N ALA A 485 -18.07 7.69 -1.24
CA ALA A 485 -18.70 7.66 0.07
C ALA A 485 -17.59 7.69 1.13
N LYS A 486 -17.11 8.88 1.48
CA LYS A 486 -16.38 9.05 2.74
C LYS A 486 -17.38 8.77 3.86
N ASP A 487 -17.19 7.68 4.60
CA ASP A 487 -17.93 7.44 5.83
C ASP A 487 -17.69 8.60 6.79
N LYS A 488 -18.75 9.00 7.52
CA LYS A 488 -18.64 10.10 8.47
C LYS A 488 -17.88 9.62 9.71
N VAL A 489 -16.91 10.40 10.15
CA VAL A 489 -16.13 10.11 11.36
C VAL A 489 -16.68 10.94 12.51
N ILE A 490 -17.14 10.27 13.57
CA ILE A 490 -17.73 10.87 14.77
C ILE A 490 -16.70 10.85 15.89
N THR A 491 -16.28 12.05 16.34
CA THR A 491 -15.27 12.22 17.40
C THR A 491 -15.85 12.97 18.59
N LEU A 492 -15.76 12.38 19.79
CA LEU A 492 -16.09 13.05 21.05
C LEU A 492 -14.84 13.63 21.69
N ILE A 493 -14.87 14.93 22.00
CA ILE A 493 -13.77 15.64 22.68
C ILE A 493 -14.27 16.20 24.00
N THR A 494 -13.76 15.68 25.12
CA THR A 494 -14.12 16.20 26.46
C THR A 494 -13.39 17.51 26.76
N GLY A 495 -14.07 18.46 27.42
CA GLY A 495 -13.48 19.77 27.75
C GLY A 495 -13.15 20.63 26.52
N ALA A 496 -13.94 20.51 25.45
CA ALA A 496 -13.70 21.16 24.15
C ALA A 496 -14.27 22.58 24.03
N ASN A 497 -14.75 23.17 25.14
CA ASN A 497 -15.23 24.55 25.18
C ASN A 497 -14.12 25.61 25.29
N GLY A 498 -12.85 25.23 25.19
CA GLY A 498 -11.71 26.16 25.16
C GLY A 498 -10.35 25.44 25.08
N GLY A 499 -9.27 26.20 24.86
CA GLY A 499 -7.90 25.68 24.83
C GLY A 499 -7.68 24.60 23.75
N ILE A 500 -6.94 23.55 24.12
CA ILE A 500 -6.53 22.46 23.20
C ILE A 500 -7.74 21.76 22.58
N GLY A 501 -8.74 21.41 23.38
CA GLY A 501 -9.92 20.68 22.88
C GLY A 501 -10.75 21.49 21.88
N PHE A 502 -10.83 22.81 22.06
CA PHE A 502 -11.51 23.70 21.11
C PHE A 502 -10.76 23.81 19.77
N GLU A 503 -9.45 23.97 19.83
CA GLU A 503 -8.61 24.05 18.62
C GLU A 503 -8.61 22.71 17.88
N LEU A 504 -8.59 21.58 18.59
CA LEU A 504 -8.73 20.26 17.98
C LEU A 504 -10.09 20.11 17.28
N ALA A 505 -11.18 20.55 17.91
CA ALA A 505 -12.50 20.58 17.27
C ALA A 505 -12.49 21.43 15.99
N TYR A 506 -11.90 22.63 16.05
CA TYR A 506 -11.75 23.52 14.89
C TYR A 506 -11.00 22.84 13.73
N GLN A 507 -9.88 22.17 14.01
CA GLN A 507 -9.09 21.49 12.99
C GLN A 507 -9.80 20.28 12.38
N LEU A 508 -10.49 19.48 13.19
CA LEU A 508 -11.27 18.34 12.70
C LEU A 508 -12.43 18.80 11.81
N LEU A 509 -13.10 19.91 12.15
CA LEU A 509 -14.20 20.46 11.36
C LEU A 509 -13.77 21.01 10.00
N ALA A 510 -12.46 21.13 9.72
CA ALA A 510 -11.96 21.50 8.40
C ALA A 510 -12.29 20.46 7.31
N GLU A 511 -12.70 19.25 7.69
CA GLU A 511 -13.14 18.20 6.78
C GLU A 511 -14.65 17.94 6.87
N ALA A 512 -15.32 17.86 5.72
CA ALA A 512 -16.77 17.66 5.63
C ALA A 512 -17.26 16.32 6.18
N SER A 513 -16.38 15.31 6.22
CA SER A 513 -16.67 13.97 6.75
C SER A 513 -16.70 13.92 8.28
N ASN A 514 -16.21 14.95 8.97
CA ASN A 514 -16.09 14.93 10.42
C ASN A 514 -17.34 15.48 11.12
N ILE A 515 -17.83 14.72 12.09
CA ILE A 515 -18.80 15.14 13.09
C ILE A 515 -18.06 15.23 14.43
N VAL A 516 -18.00 16.43 15.01
CA VAL A 516 -17.37 16.65 16.32
C VAL A 516 -18.45 16.81 17.38
N LEU A 517 -18.46 15.89 18.34
CA LEU A 517 -19.22 15.99 19.57
C LEU A 517 -18.38 16.80 20.57
N LEU A 518 -18.76 18.06 20.78
CA LEU A 518 -18.07 19.00 21.66
C LEU A 518 -18.54 18.77 23.10
N GLY A 519 -17.71 18.10 23.90
CA GLY A 519 -17.99 17.82 25.30
C GLY A 519 -17.70 19.01 26.22
N SER A 520 -18.69 19.45 27.01
CA SER A 520 -18.48 20.45 28.07
C SER A 520 -19.33 20.20 29.30
N ARG A 521 -18.76 20.42 30.49
CA ARG A 521 -19.50 20.37 31.75
C ARG A 521 -20.49 21.54 31.89
N SER A 522 -20.18 22.69 31.30
CA SER A 522 -20.96 23.92 31.39
C SER A 522 -21.68 24.15 30.08
N LEU A 523 -23.01 24.04 30.10
CA LEU A 523 -23.85 24.21 28.91
C LEU A 523 -23.62 25.58 28.25
N GLU A 524 -23.62 26.64 29.05
CA GLU A 524 -23.42 28.02 28.58
C GLU A 524 -22.09 28.21 27.83
N LYS A 525 -20.97 27.70 28.40
CA LYS A 525 -19.65 27.77 27.75
C LYS A 525 -19.58 26.89 26.51
N GLY A 526 -20.23 25.73 26.54
CA GLY A 526 -20.33 24.83 25.40
C GLY A 526 -21.10 25.45 24.23
N GLU A 527 -22.26 26.06 24.49
CA GLU A 527 -23.07 26.75 23.48
C GLU A 527 -22.33 27.93 22.85
N ALA A 528 -21.59 28.70 23.66
CA ALA A 528 -20.74 29.78 23.15
C ALA A 528 -19.64 29.25 22.21
N ALA A 529 -18.99 28.14 22.57
CA ALA A 529 -17.97 27.51 21.74
C ALA A 529 -18.53 26.94 20.43
N VAL A 530 -19.69 26.28 20.48
CA VAL A 530 -20.38 25.77 19.27
C VAL A 530 -20.76 26.92 18.34
N LYS A 531 -21.31 28.02 18.88
CA LYS A 531 -21.62 29.22 18.07
C LYS A 531 -20.39 29.83 17.42
N ASP A 532 -19.26 29.90 18.13
CA ASP A 532 -18.00 30.38 17.54
C ASP A 532 -17.55 29.47 16.39
N LEU A 533 -17.54 28.15 16.57
CA LEU A 533 -17.17 27.19 15.51
C LEU A 533 -18.11 27.26 14.30
N GLN A 534 -19.42 27.36 14.54
CA GLN A 534 -20.42 27.50 13.47
C GLN A 534 -20.24 28.82 12.70
N SER A 535 -19.89 29.92 13.38
CA SER A 535 -19.65 31.22 12.74
C SER A 535 -18.46 31.23 11.77
N ARG A 536 -17.56 30.23 11.89
CA ARG A 536 -16.37 30.09 11.04
C ARG A 536 -16.64 29.38 9.70
N ASN A 537 -17.89 28.95 9.44
CA ASN A 537 -18.31 28.30 8.18
C ASN A 537 -17.42 27.12 7.77
N LEU A 538 -17.07 26.27 8.73
CA LEU A 538 -16.31 25.05 8.48
C LEU A 538 -17.20 23.97 7.84
N PRO A 539 -16.64 23.08 7.00
CA PRO A 539 -17.41 22.09 6.27
C PRO A 539 -17.94 20.92 7.13
N GLY A 540 -17.32 20.63 8.28
CA GLY A 540 -17.76 19.58 9.21
C GLY A 540 -18.95 19.97 10.09
N THR A 541 -19.54 19.00 10.79
CA THR A 541 -20.69 19.21 11.70
C THR A 541 -20.25 19.21 13.16
N VAL A 542 -20.76 20.14 13.97
CA VAL A 542 -20.48 20.19 15.42
C VAL A 542 -21.75 20.13 16.24
N GLU A 543 -21.76 19.30 17.28
CA GLU A 543 -22.87 19.09 18.20
C GLU A 543 -22.41 19.22 19.65
N LEU A 544 -23.23 19.80 20.52
CA LEU A 544 -22.89 19.99 21.94
C LEU A 544 -23.29 18.76 22.77
N VAL A 545 -22.34 18.18 23.48
CA VAL A 545 -22.58 17.16 24.49
C VAL A 545 -22.32 17.73 25.88
N GLN A 546 -23.34 17.78 26.74
CA GLN A 546 -23.14 18.10 28.14
C GLN A 546 -22.53 16.89 28.85
N ILE A 547 -21.28 17.01 29.28
CA ILE A 547 -20.55 15.92 29.96
C ILE A 547 -19.62 16.49 31.03
N ASP A 548 -19.85 16.09 32.27
CA ASP A 548 -18.91 16.28 33.37
C ASP A 548 -18.19 14.97 33.67
N VAL A 549 -16.89 14.93 33.40
CA VAL A 549 -16.06 13.72 33.55
C VAL A 549 -15.85 13.31 35.00
N THR A 550 -16.27 14.13 35.98
CA THR A 550 -16.22 13.78 37.42
C THR A 550 -17.54 13.20 37.92
N SER A 551 -18.53 12.95 37.05
CA SER A 551 -19.83 12.42 37.44
C SER A 551 -20.26 11.28 36.50
N ASP A 552 -20.28 10.07 37.04
CA ASP A 552 -20.69 8.86 36.31
C ASP A 552 -22.10 9.02 35.73
N GLU A 553 -23.04 9.59 36.50
CA GLU A 553 -24.40 9.92 36.04
C GLU A 553 -24.40 10.88 34.84
N SER A 554 -23.50 11.86 34.82
CA SER A 554 -23.37 12.79 33.69
C SER A 554 -22.83 12.08 32.44
N ILE A 555 -21.86 11.17 32.60
CA ILE A 555 -21.28 10.40 31.49
C ILE A 555 -22.33 9.44 30.93
N GLU A 556 -23.06 8.72 31.78
CA GLU A 556 -24.17 7.86 31.38
C GLU A 556 -25.27 8.62 30.65
N LYS A 557 -25.63 9.82 31.14
CA LYS A 557 -26.63 10.67 30.49
C LYS A 557 -26.15 11.13 29.11
N ALA A 558 -24.87 11.45 28.96
CA ALA A 558 -24.29 11.81 27.66
C ALA A 558 -24.38 10.64 26.66
N VAL A 559 -24.03 9.43 27.10
CA VAL A 559 -24.19 8.19 26.31
C VAL A 559 -25.65 7.97 25.91
N LYS A 560 -26.58 8.07 26.87
CA LYS A 560 -28.01 7.86 26.59
C LYS A 560 -28.56 8.96 25.66
N GLN A 561 -28.33 10.23 25.95
CA GLN A 561 -28.95 11.35 25.23
C GLN A 561 -28.55 11.45 23.75
N HIS A 562 -27.29 11.17 23.41
CA HIS A 562 -26.81 11.27 22.02
C HIS A 562 -26.97 9.97 21.23
N PHE A 563 -27.13 8.81 21.90
CA PHE A 563 -27.07 7.51 21.22
C PHE A 563 -28.29 6.60 21.46
N SER A 564 -29.32 7.01 22.23
CA SER A 564 -30.48 6.15 22.53
C SER A 564 -31.58 6.10 21.46
N THR A 565 -31.51 6.88 20.38
CA THR A 565 -32.60 6.99 19.39
C THR A 565 -32.36 6.23 18.08
N ASN A 566 -31.15 5.73 17.83
CA ASN A 566 -30.83 4.88 16.68
C ASN A 566 -29.82 3.81 17.08
N THR A 567 -30.13 2.53 16.81
CA THR A 567 -29.21 1.39 16.95
C THR A 567 -28.00 1.43 16.00
N SER A 568 -27.81 2.53 15.28
CA SER A 568 -26.83 2.70 14.20
C SER A 568 -25.87 3.88 14.41
N THR A 569 -25.93 4.57 15.56
CA THR A 569 -25.01 5.67 15.86
C THR A 569 -23.77 5.13 16.57
N SER A 570 -22.64 5.06 15.87
CA SER A 570 -21.32 4.66 16.40
C SER A 570 -20.51 5.85 16.91
N LEU A 571 -19.42 5.58 17.61
CA LEU A 571 -18.38 6.57 17.93
C LEU A 571 -17.06 6.06 17.37
N ASP A 572 -16.31 6.89 16.63
CA ASP A 572 -15.05 6.45 15.98
C ASP A 572 -13.82 6.85 16.79
N ALA A 573 -13.88 7.99 17.47
CA ALA A 573 -12.80 8.45 18.32
C ALA A 573 -13.30 9.12 19.61
N LEU A 574 -12.58 8.86 20.71
CA LEU A 574 -12.77 9.49 22.01
C LEU A 574 -11.49 10.20 22.44
N VAL A 575 -11.56 11.52 22.59
CA VAL A 575 -10.47 12.37 23.07
C VAL A 575 -10.74 12.81 24.50
N ASN A 576 -10.02 12.19 25.44
CA ASN A 576 -10.02 12.55 26.86
C ASN A 576 -9.12 13.76 27.09
N ASN A 577 -9.65 14.95 26.80
CA ASN A 577 -8.95 16.24 26.92
C ASN A 577 -9.29 17.01 28.20
N ALA A 578 -10.45 16.78 28.83
CA ALA A 578 -10.83 17.48 30.05
C ALA A 578 -9.76 17.30 31.16
N ALA A 579 -9.30 18.41 31.72
CA ALA A 579 -8.27 18.38 32.76
C ALA A 579 -8.35 19.60 33.69
N ILE A 580 -7.87 19.42 34.92
CA ILE A 580 -7.56 20.51 35.85
C ILE A 580 -6.04 20.56 36.10
N GLY A 581 -5.51 21.77 36.12
CA GLY A 581 -4.14 22.07 36.51
C GLY A 581 -4.06 22.65 37.92
N ASP A 582 -3.03 23.46 38.16
CA ASP A 582 -2.65 23.89 39.52
C ASP A 582 -3.46 25.08 40.06
N ALA A 583 -4.73 25.23 39.63
CA ALA A 583 -5.63 26.32 40.00
C ALA A 583 -6.25 26.18 41.42
N LEU A 584 -5.85 25.14 42.18
CA LEU A 584 -6.42 24.80 43.49
C LEU A 584 -5.42 25.00 44.65
N LYS A 585 -4.47 25.94 44.52
CA LYS A 585 -3.33 26.08 45.46
C LYS A 585 -3.74 26.30 46.92
N ASP A 586 -4.90 26.93 47.14
CA ASP A 586 -5.40 27.30 48.47
C ASP A 586 -6.09 26.15 49.22
N LEU A 587 -6.32 25.00 48.56
CA LEU A 587 -6.93 23.83 49.18
C LEU A 587 -5.89 22.90 49.84
N PRO A 588 -6.29 22.12 50.87
CA PRO A 588 -5.44 21.07 51.44
C PRO A 588 -4.94 20.09 50.37
N LEU A 589 -3.71 19.58 50.55
CA LEU A 589 -3.06 18.69 49.58
C LEU A 589 -3.90 17.44 49.26
N SER A 590 -4.55 16.85 50.26
CA SER A 590 -5.44 15.69 50.10
C SER A 590 -6.60 15.98 49.14
N THR A 591 -7.28 17.10 49.34
CA THR A 591 -8.39 17.54 48.47
C THR A 591 -7.91 17.87 47.07
N ARG A 592 -6.73 18.49 46.93
CA ARG A 592 -6.12 18.76 45.61
C ARG A 592 -5.81 17.47 44.86
N LEU A 593 -5.21 16.49 45.53
CA LEU A 593 -4.91 15.18 44.95
C LEU A 593 -6.18 14.46 44.51
N GLN A 594 -7.19 14.38 45.37
CA GLN A 594 -8.47 13.74 45.04
C GLN A 594 -9.09 14.35 43.79
N LYS A 595 -9.27 15.67 43.76
CA LYS A 595 -9.86 16.35 42.59
C LYS A 595 -9.06 16.15 41.30
N HIS A 596 -7.72 16.15 41.38
CA HIS A 596 -6.87 15.91 40.21
C HIS A 596 -6.99 14.48 39.70
N PHE A 597 -7.01 13.48 40.58
CA PHE A 597 -7.20 12.09 40.20
C PHE A 597 -8.62 11.83 39.66
N GLU A 598 -9.62 12.49 40.22
CA GLU A 598 -11.01 12.40 39.77
C GLU A 598 -11.14 12.92 38.32
N THR A 599 -10.67 14.14 38.03
CA THR A 599 -10.79 14.71 36.69
C THR A 599 -9.77 14.17 35.68
N ASN A 600 -8.48 14.06 36.04
CA ASN A 600 -7.42 13.79 35.06
C ASN A 600 -7.14 12.29 34.87
N THR A 601 -7.67 11.41 35.71
CA THR A 601 -7.37 9.96 35.67
C THR A 601 -8.65 9.12 35.68
N THR A 602 -9.47 9.27 36.71
CA THR A 602 -10.70 8.48 36.91
C THR A 602 -11.73 8.82 35.83
N GLY A 603 -11.93 10.11 35.56
CA GLY A 603 -12.84 10.57 34.51
C GLY A 603 -12.54 9.96 33.13
N PRO A 604 -11.30 10.05 32.61
CA PRO A 604 -10.90 9.35 31.39
C PRO A 604 -11.13 7.83 31.44
N ALA A 605 -10.88 7.18 32.57
CA ALA A 605 -11.11 5.74 32.73
C ALA A 605 -12.59 5.38 32.56
N VAL A 606 -13.46 6.04 33.33
CA VAL A 606 -14.91 5.80 33.34
C VAL A 606 -15.54 6.22 32.01
N THR A 607 -15.07 7.31 31.41
CA THR A 607 -15.56 7.76 30.10
C THR A 607 -15.25 6.71 29.03
N VAL A 608 -14.05 6.12 29.02
CA VAL A 608 -13.72 5.04 28.08
C VAL A 608 -14.61 3.83 28.32
N ASP A 609 -14.79 3.40 29.57
CA ASP A 609 -15.59 2.22 29.91
C ASP A 609 -17.05 2.37 29.45
N LEU A 610 -17.68 3.51 29.73
CA LEU A 610 -19.07 3.78 29.36
C LEU A 610 -19.29 4.03 27.86
N PHE A 611 -18.29 4.55 27.15
CA PHE A 611 -18.37 4.76 25.68
C PHE A 611 -17.84 3.56 24.87
N ALA A 612 -17.19 2.57 25.51
CA ALA A 612 -16.67 1.39 24.83
C ALA A 612 -17.71 0.63 23.99
N PRO A 613 -18.98 0.44 24.42
CA PRO A 613 -20.00 -0.18 23.57
C PRO A 613 -20.25 0.58 22.27
N LEU A 614 -20.14 1.91 22.26
CA LEU A 614 -20.33 2.73 21.07
C LEU A 614 -19.09 2.73 20.16
N LEU A 615 -17.90 2.73 20.76
CA LEU A 615 -16.62 2.55 20.05
C LEU A 615 -16.58 1.19 19.34
N ALA A 616 -17.14 0.15 19.96
CA ALA A 616 -17.23 -1.19 19.36
C ALA A 616 -18.15 -1.26 18.13
N LEU A 617 -19.06 -0.30 17.95
CA LEU A 617 -19.96 -0.22 16.79
C LEU A 617 -19.36 0.56 15.62
N SER A 618 -18.18 1.17 15.78
CA SER A 618 -17.52 1.92 14.73
C SER A 618 -17.25 1.05 13.50
N PRO A 619 -17.57 1.52 12.28
CA PRO A 619 -17.12 0.88 11.04
C PRO A 619 -15.62 1.11 10.77
N HIS A 620 -14.98 2.00 11.54
CA HIS A 620 -13.56 2.31 11.48
C HIS A 620 -12.79 1.65 12.63
N THR A 621 -11.45 1.74 12.61
CA THR A 621 -10.63 1.37 13.78
C THR A 621 -10.85 2.37 14.92
N PRO A 622 -11.42 1.97 16.07
CA PRO A 622 -11.71 2.90 17.16
C PRO A 622 -10.45 3.49 17.77
N ARG A 623 -10.48 4.78 18.11
CA ARG A 623 -9.34 5.50 18.67
C ARG A 623 -9.65 6.11 20.03
N ILE A 624 -8.80 5.84 21.02
CA ILE A 624 -8.85 6.47 22.34
C ILE A 624 -7.60 7.32 22.51
N ILE A 625 -7.79 8.62 22.71
CA ILE A 625 -6.70 9.58 22.88
C ILE A 625 -6.78 10.16 24.29
N ASN A 626 -5.82 9.80 25.13
CA ASN A 626 -5.67 10.37 26.47
C ASN A 626 -4.69 11.55 26.42
N VAL A 627 -5.21 12.77 26.58
CA VAL A 627 -4.38 13.99 26.59
C VAL A 627 -3.66 14.07 27.94
N THR A 628 -2.38 13.73 27.93
CA THR A 628 -1.49 13.70 29.08
C THR A 628 -0.54 14.92 29.11
N SER A 629 0.57 14.82 29.82
CA SER A 629 1.61 15.83 29.88
C SER A 629 2.97 15.20 30.18
N GLY A 630 4.05 15.77 29.63
CA GLY A 630 5.43 15.44 30.02
C GLY A 630 5.69 15.62 31.53
N ALA A 631 4.88 16.44 32.22
CA ALA A 631 4.92 16.55 33.68
C ALA A 631 4.57 15.23 34.41
N GLY A 632 3.83 14.33 33.76
CA GLY A 632 3.53 12.98 34.27
C GLY A 632 4.64 11.95 34.02
N SER A 633 5.72 12.30 33.33
CA SER A 633 6.84 11.38 33.09
C SER A 633 7.67 11.18 34.35
N ILE A 634 7.76 9.93 34.80
CA ILE A 634 8.61 9.53 35.93
C ILE A 634 10.08 9.75 35.56
N ALA A 635 10.48 9.40 34.34
CA ALA A 635 11.85 9.58 33.84
C ALA A 635 12.30 11.04 33.84
N ILE A 636 11.45 11.96 33.32
CA ILE A 636 11.73 13.41 33.34
C ILE A 636 11.76 13.92 34.79
N ARG A 637 10.92 13.39 35.68
CA ARG A 637 10.89 13.81 37.09
C ARG A 637 12.12 13.34 37.87
N SER A 638 12.65 12.16 37.56
CA SER A 638 13.84 11.58 38.20
C SER A 638 15.15 12.24 37.76
N ASP A 639 15.14 12.95 36.63
CA ASP A 639 16.25 13.79 36.22
C ASP A 639 16.16 15.17 36.90
N PHE A 640 16.97 15.36 37.95
CA PHE A 640 17.04 16.63 38.69
C PHE A 640 17.73 17.76 37.92
N THR A 641 18.33 17.47 36.76
CA THR A 641 18.94 18.48 35.87
C THR A 641 17.96 19.00 34.81
N SER A 642 16.82 18.32 34.63
CA SER A 642 15.78 18.73 33.69
C SER A 642 15.20 20.11 34.03
N PRO A 643 14.89 20.97 33.03
CA PRO A 643 14.16 22.23 33.24
C PRO A 643 12.83 22.03 33.99
N PHE A 644 12.23 20.83 33.88
CA PHE A 644 11.00 20.47 34.56
C PHE A 644 11.18 20.14 36.05
N ALA A 645 12.40 19.92 36.55
CA ALA A 645 12.66 19.52 37.94
C ALA A 645 12.16 20.57 38.97
N SER A 646 12.08 21.84 38.57
CA SER A 646 11.62 22.95 39.41
C SER A 646 10.09 23.10 39.51
N LEU A 647 9.31 22.41 38.66
CA LEU A 647 7.85 22.53 38.62
C LEU A 647 7.18 21.83 39.82
N LYS A 648 6.75 22.64 40.79
CA LYS A 648 6.08 22.21 42.04
C LYS A 648 4.58 21.95 41.88
N ALA A 649 4.21 21.00 41.00
CA ALA A 649 2.81 20.65 40.70
C ALA A 649 2.49 19.19 41.07
N VAL A 650 2.66 18.80 42.35
CA VAL A 650 2.54 17.41 42.81
C VAL A 650 1.20 16.74 42.42
N PRO A 651 0.02 17.36 42.64
CA PRO A 651 -1.26 16.75 42.25
C PRO A 651 -1.43 16.54 40.73
N TYR A 652 -0.99 17.52 39.94
CA TYR A 652 -1.06 17.44 38.48
C TYR A 652 -0.12 16.37 37.91
N ARG A 653 1.14 16.36 38.38
CA ARG A 653 2.14 15.38 37.95
C ARG A 653 1.71 13.95 38.25
N THR A 654 1.26 13.70 39.48
CA THR A 654 0.86 12.35 39.92
C THR A 654 -0.39 11.85 39.21
N SER A 655 -1.40 12.70 38.99
CA SER A 655 -2.59 12.32 38.22
C SER A 655 -2.30 12.07 36.73
N LYS A 656 -1.44 12.87 36.08
CA LYS A 656 -1.02 12.61 34.69
C LYS A 656 -0.10 11.40 34.56
N ALA A 657 0.73 11.09 35.56
CA ALA A 657 1.48 9.84 35.61
C ALA A 657 0.55 8.63 35.71
N ALA A 658 -0.51 8.72 36.52
CA ALA A 658 -1.53 7.69 36.60
C ALA A 658 -2.31 7.54 35.27
N LEU A 659 -2.60 8.65 34.57
CA LEU A 659 -3.20 8.61 33.23
C LEU A 659 -2.29 7.92 32.20
N ASN A 660 -0.97 8.13 32.27
CA ASN A 660 -0.01 7.42 31.41
C ASN A 660 -0.09 5.90 31.64
N MET A 661 -0.10 5.46 32.89
CA MET A 661 -0.25 4.04 33.23
C MET A 661 -1.60 3.49 32.74
N LEU A 662 -2.69 4.22 33.01
CA LEU A 662 -4.03 3.86 32.54
C LEU A 662 -4.07 3.69 31.02
N THR A 663 -3.42 4.57 30.28
CA THR A 663 -3.37 4.51 28.81
C THR A 663 -2.71 3.21 28.32
N VAL A 664 -1.62 2.78 28.97
CA VAL A 664 -0.95 1.51 28.65
C VAL A 664 -1.84 0.30 29.02
N CYS A 665 -2.54 0.36 30.15
CA CYS A 665 -3.50 -0.68 30.54
C CYS A 665 -4.64 -0.80 29.52
N GLN A 666 -5.23 0.32 29.09
CA GLN A 666 -6.27 0.35 28.06
C GLN A 666 -5.74 -0.16 26.72
N ALA A 667 -4.53 0.24 26.31
CA ALA A 667 -3.91 -0.26 25.08
C ALA A 667 -3.78 -1.79 25.10
N TYR A 668 -3.37 -2.38 26.23
CA TYR A 668 -3.28 -3.82 26.39
C TYR A 668 -4.67 -4.49 26.35
N GLU A 669 -5.64 -3.94 27.06
CA GLU A 669 -7.01 -4.49 27.15
C GLU A 669 -7.74 -4.50 25.80
N TYR A 670 -7.62 -3.42 25.03
CA TYR A 670 -8.32 -3.28 23.74
C TYR A 670 -7.52 -3.82 22.54
N ARG A 671 -6.30 -4.33 22.76
CA ARG A 671 -5.42 -4.87 21.71
C ARG A 671 -6.06 -5.99 20.89
N GLU A 672 -6.72 -6.93 21.56
CA GLU A 672 -7.37 -8.07 20.88
C GLU A 672 -8.56 -7.63 20.01
N LYS A 673 -9.16 -6.48 20.32
CA LYS A 673 -10.22 -5.85 19.52
C LYS A 673 -9.66 -4.97 18.40
N GLY A 674 -8.34 -4.80 18.31
CA GLY A 674 -7.67 -3.99 17.29
C GLY A 674 -7.81 -2.47 17.47
N TRP A 675 -8.19 -1.98 18.65
CA TRP A 675 -8.36 -0.53 18.88
C TRP A 675 -7.02 0.15 19.10
N ILE A 676 -6.95 1.43 18.76
CA ILE A 676 -5.74 2.25 18.94
C ILE A 676 -5.92 3.12 20.19
N VAL A 677 -4.99 3.02 21.14
CA VAL A 677 -5.00 3.81 22.38
C VAL A 677 -3.69 4.58 22.50
N VAL A 678 -3.78 5.89 22.67
CA VAL A 678 -2.62 6.80 22.57
C VAL A 678 -2.52 7.73 23.78
N ALA A 679 -1.30 7.89 24.27
CA ALA A 679 -0.95 8.96 25.20
C ALA A 679 -0.46 10.17 24.40
N PHE A 680 -1.21 11.27 24.46
CA PHE A 680 -0.91 12.48 23.70
C PHE A 680 -0.36 13.58 24.62
N CYS A 681 0.87 14.02 24.39
CA CYS A 681 1.47 15.13 25.12
C CYS A 681 1.45 16.40 24.28
N PRO A 682 0.68 17.44 24.66
CA PRO A 682 0.62 18.68 23.90
C PRO A 682 1.88 19.57 24.06
N GLY A 683 2.82 19.23 24.93
CA GLY A 683 3.86 20.20 25.31
C GLY A 683 3.29 21.42 26.07
N PHE A 684 4.06 22.51 26.14
CA PHE A 684 3.68 23.69 26.92
C PHE A 684 2.91 24.71 26.06
N THR A 685 1.58 24.59 26.07
CA THR A 685 0.68 25.39 25.21
C THR A 685 -0.22 26.34 25.99
N GLU A 686 -0.68 27.38 25.29
CA GLU A 686 -1.68 28.29 25.81
C GLU A 686 -2.98 27.54 26.12
N SER A 687 -3.43 27.62 27.37
CA SER A 687 -4.60 26.90 27.86
C SER A 687 -5.13 27.45 29.17
N ASN A 688 -6.36 27.07 29.50
CA ASN A 688 -7.02 27.46 30.75
C ASN A 688 -6.59 26.64 31.98
N LEU A 689 -5.48 25.89 31.90
CA LEU A 689 -5.01 24.98 32.96
C LEU A 689 -4.37 25.71 34.16
N GLY A 690 -3.87 26.94 33.96
CA GLY A 690 -3.27 27.73 35.03
C GLY A 690 -2.78 29.10 34.56
N PRO A 691 -2.44 30.00 35.50
CA PRO A 691 -2.04 31.39 35.18
C PRO A 691 -0.72 31.49 34.40
N THR A 692 0.10 30.43 34.42
CA THR A 692 1.39 30.33 33.72
C THR A 692 1.26 29.82 32.29
N ASN A 693 0.08 29.35 31.85
CA ASN A 693 -0.14 28.80 30.52
C ASN A 693 -0.53 29.87 29.50
N LYS A 694 0.33 30.89 29.36
CA LYS A 694 0.16 32.03 28.45
C LYS A 694 1.45 32.30 27.68
N GLU A 695 1.32 32.94 26.52
CA GLU A 695 2.47 33.28 25.65
C GLU A 695 3.54 34.10 26.40
N GLU A 696 3.12 35.01 27.30
CA GLU A 696 4.00 35.82 28.15
C GLU A 696 4.94 34.99 29.06
N PHE A 697 4.62 33.71 29.29
CA PHE A 697 5.43 32.76 30.07
C PHE A 697 6.07 31.68 29.20
N GLY A 698 6.08 31.84 27.87
CA GLY A 698 6.70 30.91 26.93
C GLY A 698 5.81 29.76 26.46
N ALA A 699 4.49 29.84 26.68
CA ALA A 699 3.55 28.86 26.16
C ALA A 699 3.34 29.05 24.64
N GLN A 700 3.38 27.97 23.87
CA GLN A 700 3.16 28.04 22.43
C GLN A 700 1.68 28.32 22.09
N PRO A 701 1.40 29.08 21.01
CA PRO A 701 0.03 29.29 20.55
C PRO A 701 -0.63 27.95 20.19
N THR A 702 -1.87 27.76 20.63
CA THR A 702 -2.64 26.54 20.32
C THR A 702 -2.78 26.33 18.81
N LYS A 703 -2.81 27.43 18.03
CA LYS A 703 -2.91 27.46 16.56
C LYS A 703 -1.65 26.99 15.80
N GLY A 704 -0.49 26.93 16.46
CA GLY A 704 0.82 26.72 15.82
C GLY A 704 1.45 25.34 16.03
N CYS A 705 0.89 24.51 16.91
CA CYS A 705 1.48 23.24 17.28
C CYS A 705 1.17 22.17 16.21
N ARG A 706 2.13 21.91 15.33
CA ARG A 706 2.05 20.90 14.25
C ARG A 706 2.85 19.62 14.52
N GLU A 707 3.72 19.63 15.53
CA GLU A 707 4.51 18.48 15.95
C GLU A 707 4.15 18.16 17.40
N TRP A 708 3.39 17.08 17.59
CA TRP A 708 3.00 16.59 18.91
C TRP A 708 3.68 15.25 19.14
N GLU A 709 4.27 15.03 20.32
CA GLU A 709 4.81 13.72 20.68
C GLU A 709 3.64 12.74 20.91
N ILE A 710 3.48 11.82 19.96
CA ILE A 710 2.52 10.72 20.02
C ILE A 710 3.31 9.48 20.46
N PHE A 711 3.01 8.96 21.64
CA PHE A 711 3.46 7.63 22.04
C PHE A 711 2.37 6.63 21.68
N GLU A 712 2.52 6.00 20.51
CA GLU A 712 1.69 4.87 20.10
C GLU A 712 2.21 3.59 20.75
N TRP A 713 1.32 2.87 21.44
CA TRP A 713 1.57 1.51 21.90
C TRP A 713 0.59 0.60 21.16
N GLY A 714 1.00 0.16 19.96
CA GLY A 714 0.22 -0.71 19.06
C GLY A 714 1.12 -1.68 18.33
#